data_AF-A0A0B6YTJ1-F1
#
_entry.id   AF-A0A0B6YTJ1-F1
#
_cell.length_a   1.000
_cell.length_b   1.000
_cell.length_c   1.000
_cell.angle_alpha   90.00
_cell.angle_beta   90.00
_cell.angle_gamma   90.00
#
_symmetry.space_group_name_H-M   'P 1'
#
loop_
_entity.id
_entity.type
_entity.pdbx_description
1 polymer ?
#
loop_
_entity_poly.entity_id
_entity_poly.type
_entity_poly.pdbx_seq_one_letter_code
_entity_poly.pdbx_strand_id
1 'polypeptide(L)'
;GRTDLNKEEVLSGLSNFSLKSSSSKMDDNYVPHSADKIIQVLGLTTFTTATIKRDSSYHIRFYNMPIPDNRQHIMNMEPAVKSYDKDNAEPKQEVKQKEPVIGKVRKHFPETWLWGQGKTDINGHLKQSVTLPDTITTWLVSAFAVNDEGLAVGSNPFQLAAVQIFFLTMNLPYSIKRGEVFVLRVTLFNYRKQDVNAVIKLANQTTQFSVLDDRQESNGWIVRDVNVTANRASSVEFKIKATSVGLIDLHVIAEDLDDGTKDEVKQKLLVKPEGEMRSRAITKVLVLNTGTEISDTFILDWPENKIVPDSRRVEVKVTGTILGQSLSNLKHLVVVPYGCGEQNMISTVPNIYGLTYIQSRDESRDFDMERDMIDNMKTGYQRQVDMYRHSDGSYSAWGEKQTQKTSGSTWLTAFVLKSFSQAAKFITVDSQVLLSAAKFLTGKQQRSGIFVETGQVFHNAMQSTTGSGPSLTVYTLISLLEAKQAVGGKLLDLNKQIDLAVTYIKSNLSSTYLRETKSQFLAAMSAYALSLVDDDNASLLMDEFLHVVTDLGAPWEGGSASQKKKQVATSYRVTTSSSGDIEIAAYYLLALTHSRHIAEGFQVVKWLQSQQNSNGGYYSTQDTVMALQALSEFGVVHKESLPVDFVNVQEPGSGQSFNVSIGGSRSVLLHTVELPANATTVQVTASGTVGSSCIVKVVYTYYTLAGDDDMAQPEPEVSVVTKTSKVSETIRKVEACVKSSKSLKYKGMFVTTLNLPSGEVALDDPSTILANNPQANWVESEEGILHFYMNTAPGDGYCLYAQVERQMEFEVQKPGSAKIYAYYQPDTAQEVALSLECVNGGDCDSDGAVLINMSNVLLTILICTLVSLLTCM
;
A
#
# COMPACT_ATOMS: atom_id res chain seq x y z
N GLY A 1 8.72 12.55 -15.75
CA GLY A 1 8.64 13.42 -16.95
C GLY A 1 7.59 14.49 -16.69
N ARG A 2 7.74 15.76 -17.08
CA ARG A 2 8.55 16.38 -18.14
C ARG A 2 9.63 17.32 -17.57
N THR A 3 10.85 17.17 -18.09
CA THR A 3 11.85 18.22 -18.18
C THR A 3 11.45 19.13 -19.35
N ASP A 4 11.10 20.39 -19.07
CA ASP A 4 11.27 21.55 -19.97
C ASP A 4 10.69 22.77 -19.25
N LEU A 5 11.50 23.38 -18.38
CA LEU A 5 11.22 24.71 -17.87
C LEU A 5 11.52 25.72 -18.97
N ASN A 6 10.52 26.51 -19.36
CA ASN A 6 10.64 27.54 -20.38
C ASN A 6 11.69 28.58 -19.94
N LYS A 7 12.70 28.78 -20.77
CA LYS A 7 13.83 29.71 -20.55
C LYS A 7 13.36 31.15 -20.25
N GLU A 8 12.24 31.58 -20.83
CA GLU A 8 11.70 32.93 -20.61
C GLU A 8 11.09 33.12 -19.21
N GLU A 9 10.47 32.08 -18.64
CA GLU A 9 9.89 32.15 -17.28
C GLU A 9 10.99 32.23 -16.22
N VAL A 10 12.07 31.47 -16.39
CA VAL A 10 13.24 31.49 -15.51
C VAL A 10 13.95 32.85 -15.55
N LEU A 11 14.10 33.45 -16.74
CA LEU A 11 14.71 34.78 -16.88
C LEU A 11 13.82 35.89 -16.29
N SER A 12 12.50 35.77 -16.39
CA SER A 12 11.58 36.74 -15.75
C SER A 12 11.64 36.67 -14.21
N GLY A 13 11.75 35.46 -13.65
CA GLY A 13 11.89 35.24 -12.20
C GLY A 13 13.21 35.76 -11.64
N LEU A 14 14.30 35.68 -12.42
CA LEU A 14 15.63 36.18 -12.04
C LEU A 14 15.73 37.72 -12.04
N SER A 15 14.88 38.42 -12.81
CA SER A 15 14.90 39.89 -12.86
C SER A 15 14.45 40.58 -11.54
N ASN A 16 13.82 39.82 -10.64
CA ASN A 16 13.38 40.31 -9.33
C ASN A 16 14.46 40.25 -8.23
N PHE A 17 15.63 39.66 -8.51
CA PHE A 17 16.75 39.63 -7.57
C PHE A 17 17.76 40.74 -7.88
N SER A 18 17.72 41.81 -7.08
CA SER A 18 18.70 42.89 -7.11
C SER A 18 20.06 42.40 -6.58
N LEU A 19 20.95 42.03 -7.49
CA LEU A 19 22.36 41.79 -7.20
C LEU A 19 23.09 43.13 -7.09
N LYS A 20 23.49 43.51 -5.87
CA LYS A 20 24.53 44.52 -5.68
C LYS A 20 25.84 43.98 -6.26
N SER A 21 26.18 44.43 -7.46
CA SER A 21 27.41 44.09 -8.16
C SER A 21 28.66 44.56 -7.40
N SER A 22 29.65 43.69 -7.25
CA SER A 22 31.05 44.11 -7.33
C SER A 22 31.63 43.53 -8.62
N SER A 23 32.39 44.37 -9.29
CA SER A 23 32.72 44.34 -10.70
C SER A 23 33.70 43.22 -11.09
N SER A 24 33.35 42.43 -12.10
CA SER A 24 34.30 41.98 -13.12
C SER A 24 33.54 41.51 -14.36
N LYS A 25 33.85 42.12 -15.51
CA LYS A 25 33.31 41.77 -16.84
C LYS A 25 33.39 40.26 -17.09
N MET A 26 32.26 39.63 -17.41
CA MET A 26 32.21 38.28 -17.98
C MET A 26 31.80 38.36 -19.45
N ASP A 27 32.51 37.62 -20.30
CA ASP A 27 32.35 37.49 -21.75
C ASP A 27 30.98 36.90 -22.14
N ASP A 28 30.36 37.43 -23.19
CA ASP A 28 29.00 37.11 -23.67
C ASP A 28 28.85 35.76 -24.43
N ASN A 29 29.82 34.84 -24.34
CA ASN A 29 29.79 33.56 -25.07
C ASN A 29 30.14 32.35 -24.20
N TYR A 30 29.41 32.11 -23.10
CA TYR A 30 29.67 30.96 -22.23
C TYR A 30 28.40 30.18 -21.85
N VAL A 31 28.36 28.89 -22.22
CA VAL A 31 27.33 27.92 -21.84
C VAL A 31 27.85 27.11 -20.62
N PRO A 32 27.11 27.00 -19.50
CA PRO A 32 27.64 26.38 -18.28
C PRO A 32 27.41 24.86 -18.26
N HIS A 33 28.50 24.08 -18.14
CA HIS A 33 28.48 22.61 -18.01
C HIS A 33 28.90 22.08 -16.62
N SER A 34 28.73 22.84 -15.53
CA SER A 34 29.14 22.36 -14.20
C SER A 34 28.23 22.83 -13.07
N ALA A 35 27.82 21.89 -12.21
CA ALA A 35 26.97 22.10 -11.03
C ALA A 35 27.60 23.07 -10.01
N ASP A 36 28.93 23.13 -9.93
CA ASP A 36 29.67 23.99 -9.01
C ASP A 36 29.38 25.49 -9.19
N LYS A 37 29.05 25.94 -10.41
CA LYS A 37 28.68 27.35 -10.67
C LYS A 37 27.22 27.65 -10.33
N ILE A 38 26.32 26.65 -10.34
CA ILE A 38 24.93 26.81 -9.89
C ILE A 38 24.90 27.03 -8.38
N ILE A 39 25.74 26.30 -7.63
CA ILE A 39 25.91 26.44 -6.19
C ILE A 39 26.40 27.86 -5.83
N GLN A 40 27.33 28.43 -6.60
CA GLN A 40 27.79 29.82 -6.41
C GLN A 40 26.71 30.88 -6.74
N VAL A 41 25.89 30.65 -7.77
CA VAL A 41 24.79 31.57 -8.14
C VAL A 41 23.69 31.61 -7.07
N LEU A 42 23.52 30.52 -6.31
CA LEU A 42 22.55 30.41 -5.21
C LEU A 42 23.08 30.92 -3.85
N GLY A 43 24.32 31.43 -3.79
CA GLY A 43 24.92 31.93 -2.54
C GLY A 43 25.34 30.83 -1.56
N LEU A 44 25.49 29.58 -2.01
CA LEU A 44 25.87 28.43 -1.19
C LEU A 44 27.40 28.29 -1.15
N THR A 45 27.99 28.18 0.05
CA THR A 45 29.43 27.98 0.25
C THR A 45 29.82 26.51 0.31
N THR A 46 30.87 26.12 -0.42
CA THR A 46 31.41 24.76 -0.47
C THR A 46 32.50 24.55 0.58
N PHE A 47 32.45 23.45 1.32
CA PHE A 47 33.56 22.99 2.17
C PHE A 47 34.19 21.74 1.54
N THR A 48 35.50 21.74 1.32
CA THR A 48 36.24 20.55 0.90
C THR A 48 37.40 20.28 1.85
N THR A 49 37.37 19.13 2.54
CA THR A 49 38.44 18.10 2.56
C THR A 49 38.08 17.05 3.61
N ALA A 50 37.70 15.85 3.17
CA ALA A 50 37.69 14.67 4.03
C ALA A 50 39.07 14.00 3.91
N THR A 51 39.84 13.97 5.01
CA THR A 51 41.16 13.32 5.05
C THR A 51 41.15 12.21 6.09
N ILE A 52 41.35 10.96 5.64
CA ILE A 52 41.54 9.81 6.53
C ILE A 52 43.02 9.74 6.90
N LYS A 53 43.34 9.82 8.19
CA LYS A 53 44.67 9.46 8.71
C LYS A 53 44.63 7.99 9.13
N ARG A 54 45.45 7.17 8.48
CA ARG A 54 45.58 5.71 8.68
C ARG A 54 46.36 5.40 9.95
N ASP A 55 45.96 4.35 10.68
CA ASP A 55 46.83 3.67 11.65
C ASP A 55 47.72 2.66 10.91
N SER A 56 49.02 2.71 11.13
CA SER A 56 50.08 2.25 10.21
C SER A 56 50.34 0.73 10.18
N SER A 57 49.33 -0.12 10.28
CA SER A 57 49.51 -1.59 10.41
C SER A 57 49.08 -2.43 9.21
N TYR A 58 48.62 -1.85 8.10
CA TYR A 58 48.26 -2.62 6.89
C TYR A 58 48.79 -1.95 5.62
N HIS A 59 49.22 -2.72 4.62
CA HIS A 59 49.57 -2.23 3.28
C HIS A 59 48.44 -2.60 2.31
N ILE A 60 47.96 -1.65 1.49
CA ILE A 60 47.05 -1.93 0.36
C ILE A 60 47.62 -1.24 -0.88
N ARG A 61 47.78 -2.00 -1.97
CA ARG A 61 48.09 -1.49 -3.31
C ARG A 61 46.78 -1.13 -4.02
N PHE A 62 46.72 0.04 -4.64
CA PHE A 62 45.60 0.44 -5.50
C PHE A 62 45.63 -0.39 -6.78
N TYR A 63 44.55 -1.12 -7.07
CA TYR A 63 44.29 -1.67 -8.39
C TYR A 63 43.15 -0.87 -9.02
N ASN A 64 43.42 -0.18 -10.13
CA ASN A 64 42.37 0.31 -11.01
C ASN A 64 41.76 -0.91 -11.72
N MET A 65 40.63 -1.41 -11.24
CA MET A 65 39.84 -2.43 -11.92
C MET A 65 38.53 -1.82 -12.43
N PRO A 66 38.16 -2.03 -13.70
CA PRO A 66 36.83 -1.71 -14.18
C PRO A 66 35.82 -2.67 -13.56
N ILE A 67 34.81 -2.12 -12.88
CA ILE A 67 33.67 -2.86 -12.32
C ILE A 67 32.62 -2.98 -13.44
N PRO A 68 32.03 -4.17 -13.71
CA PRO A 68 30.92 -4.27 -14.64
C PRO A 68 29.71 -3.52 -14.08
N ASP A 69 29.19 -2.57 -14.85
CA ASP A 69 27.87 -2.01 -14.63
C ASP A 69 26.84 -3.13 -14.86
N ASN A 70 25.82 -3.24 -14.00
CA ASN A 70 24.83 -4.32 -14.03
C ASN A 70 23.81 -4.18 -15.18
N ARG A 71 24.24 -3.62 -16.32
CA ARG A 71 23.47 -3.60 -17.57
C ARG A 71 24.33 -4.20 -18.69
N GLN A 72 23.72 -5.17 -19.34
CA GLN A 72 24.24 -6.13 -20.31
C GLN A 72 25.37 -5.66 -21.28
N HIS A 73 26.17 -6.67 -21.66
CA HIS A 73 27.08 -6.84 -22.81
C HIS A 73 28.59 -6.65 -22.57
N ILE A 74 29.29 -7.78 -22.47
CA ILE A 74 30.71 -7.88 -22.88
C ILE A 74 30.89 -9.16 -23.70
N MET A 75 30.78 -9.04 -25.03
CA MET A 75 31.48 -9.92 -25.97
C MET A 75 32.83 -9.27 -26.34
N ASN A 76 33.88 -10.09 -26.30
CA ASN A 76 35.16 -9.96 -26.98
C ASN A 76 35.95 -8.64 -26.85
N MET A 77 36.95 -8.63 -25.95
CA MET A 77 38.21 -7.90 -26.17
C MET A 77 39.40 -8.71 -25.65
N GLU A 78 40.35 -9.03 -26.54
CA GLU A 78 41.68 -9.56 -26.20
C GLU A 78 42.58 -8.47 -25.59
N PRO A 79 43.48 -8.77 -24.64
CA PRO A 79 44.41 -7.79 -24.11
C PRO A 79 45.74 -7.76 -24.89
N ALA A 80 46.15 -6.54 -25.27
CA ALA A 80 47.48 -6.25 -25.79
C ALA A 80 48.56 -6.38 -24.69
N VAL A 81 49.59 -7.18 -24.98
CA VAL A 81 50.78 -7.38 -24.14
C VAL A 81 51.71 -6.17 -24.24
N LYS A 82 52.14 -5.62 -23.10
CA LYS A 82 53.39 -4.86 -22.99
C LYS A 82 54.26 -5.44 -21.89
N SER A 83 55.41 -5.95 -22.31
CA SER A 83 56.52 -6.45 -21.50
C SER A 83 57.13 -5.35 -20.63
N TYR A 84 57.50 -5.70 -19.40
CA TYR A 84 58.51 -4.96 -18.64
C TYR A 84 59.49 -5.92 -17.97
N ASP A 85 60.74 -5.47 -18.00
CA ASP A 85 61.98 -6.18 -17.76
C ASP A 85 62.16 -6.79 -16.37
N LYS A 86 62.94 -7.88 -16.38
CA LYS A 86 63.58 -8.50 -15.22
C LYS A 86 64.69 -7.58 -14.72
N ASP A 87 64.74 -7.35 -13.41
CA ASP A 87 65.93 -7.52 -12.57
C ASP A 87 65.70 -6.85 -11.21
N ASN A 88 65.58 -7.67 -10.16
CA ASN A 88 66.34 -7.53 -8.91
C ASN A 88 65.89 -8.61 -7.91
N ALA A 89 66.85 -9.45 -7.54
CA ALA A 89 66.68 -10.53 -6.57
C ALA A 89 66.67 -9.97 -5.14
N GLU A 90 65.64 -10.33 -4.36
CA GLU A 90 65.63 -10.17 -2.89
C GLU A 90 66.07 -11.46 -2.19
N PRO A 91 66.71 -11.37 -1.01
CA PRO A 91 67.20 -12.52 -0.27
C PRO A 91 66.08 -13.22 0.52
N LYS A 92 66.23 -14.54 0.64
CA LYS A 92 65.32 -15.48 1.35
C LYS A 92 65.08 -15.04 2.80
N GLN A 93 63.80 -14.89 3.18
CA GLN A 93 63.36 -14.87 4.57
C GLN A 93 62.41 -16.04 4.86
N GLU A 94 62.59 -16.60 6.05
CA GLU A 94 62.02 -17.83 6.58
C GLU A 94 60.48 -17.85 6.59
N VAL A 95 59.93 -19.01 6.23
CA VAL A 95 58.50 -19.32 6.26
C VAL A 95 58.03 -19.43 7.71
N LYS A 96 57.34 -18.41 8.21
CA LYS A 96 56.42 -18.55 9.35
C LYS A 96 55.07 -19.04 8.83
N GLN A 97 54.62 -20.20 9.30
CA GLN A 97 53.26 -20.70 9.11
C GLN A 97 52.25 -19.61 9.53
N LYS A 98 51.42 -19.16 8.59
CA LYS A 98 50.29 -18.27 8.87
C LYS A 98 49.18 -19.11 9.50
N GLU A 99 48.75 -18.72 10.69
CA GLU A 99 47.47 -19.17 11.25
C GLU A 99 46.32 -18.83 10.27
N PRO A 100 45.31 -19.70 10.14
CA PRO A 100 44.17 -19.45 9.27
C PRO A 100 43.39 -18.22 9.78
N VAL A 101 43.26 -17.21 8.92
CA VAL A 101 42.44 -16.03 9.19
C VAL A 101 40.99 -16.49 9.30
N ILE A 102 40.42 -16.48 10.51
CA ILE A 102 39.00 -16.75 10.73
C ILE A 102 38.21 -15.61 10.03
N GLY A 103 37.61 -15.92 8.88
CA GLY A 103 36.79 -14.97 8.13
C GLY A 103 35.54 -14.56 8.93
N LYS A 104 35.24 -13.26 8.94
CA LYS A 104 34.01 -12.73 9.55
C LYS A 104 32.80 -13.14 8.71
N VAL A 105 31.79 -13.71 9.35
CA VAL A 105 30.52 -14.10 8.71
C VAL A 105 29.75 -12.86 8.23
N ARG A 106 29.42 -12.81 6.94
CA ARG A 106 28.67 -11.73 6.31
C ARG A 106 27.17 -11.98 6.47
N LYS A 107 26.49 -11.07 7.16
CA LYS A 107 25.06 -11.20 7.51
C LYS A 107 24.27 -9.89 7.45
N HIS A 108 24.96 -8.75 7.33
CA HIS A 108 24.33 -7.43 7.31
C HIS A 108 24.39 -6.82 5.91
N PHE A 109 23.28 -6.93 5.16
CA PHE A 109 23.13 -6.48 3.78
C PHE A 109 22.02 -5.42 3.63
N PRO A 110 22.20 -4.21 4.20
CA PRO A 110 21.21 -3.15 4.05
C PRO A 110 21.30 -2.51 2.66
N GLU A 111 20.19 -1.92 2.19
CA GLU A 111 20.18 -1.08 0.99
C GLU A 111 20.74 0.32 1.28
N THR A 112 20.47 0.86 2.47
CA THR A 112 20.95 2.17 2.93
C THR A 112 21.76 2.02 4.21
N TRP A 113 22.84 2.80 4.32
CA TRP A 113 23.75 2.78 5.45
C TRP A 113 24.18 4.21 5.77
N LEU A 114 24.52 4.46 7.04
CA LEU A 114 25.03 5.75 7.52
C LEU A 114 24.02 6.92 7.46
N TRP A 115 22.78 6.69 7.88
CA TRP A 115 21.82 7.78 8.12
C TRP A 115 21.95 8.33 9.54
N GLY A 116 22.48 9.54 9.70
CA GLY A 116 22.71 10.14 11.01
C GLY A 116 23.08 11.63 10.97
N GLN A 117 23.21 12.22 12.15
CA GLN A 117 23.61 13.61 12.35
C GLN A 117 24.75 13.73 13.36
N GLY A 118 25.55 14.79 13.25
CA GLY A 118 26.62 15.09 14.19
C GLY A 118 26.90 16.58 14.26
N LYS A 119 27.37 17.07 15.41
CA LYS A 119 27.85 18.44 15.56
C LYS A 119 29.33 18.48 15.24
N THR A 120 29.73 19.43 14.39
CA THR A 120 31.13 19.70 14.11
C THR A 120 31.81 20.32 15.32
N ASP A 121 33.13 20.18 15.40
CA ASP A 121 33.93 20.99 16.31
C ASP A 121 33.98 22.46 15.88
N ILE A 122 34.67 23.29 16.66
CA ILE A 122 34.86 24.72 16.38
C ILE A 122 35.54 25.01 15.03
N ASN A 123 36.17 24.01 14.42
CA ASN A 123 36.86 24.12 13.13
C ASN A 123 36.02 23.52 11.99
N GLY A 124 34.77 23.12 12.23
CA GLY A 124 33.90 22.52 11.21
C GLY A 124 34.17 21.04 10.94
N HIS A 125 34.92 20.33 11.79
CA HIS A 125 35.21 18.91 11.59
C HIS A 125 34.26 18.01 12.39
N LEU A 126 33.75 16.97 11.73
CA LEU A 126 33.06 15.85 12.36
C LEU A 126 33.86 14.57 12.12
N LYS A 127 34.16 13.83 13.18
CA LYS A 127 34.79 12.51 13.10
C LYS A 127 33.86 11.46 13.67
N GLN A 128 33.52 10.47 12.87
CA GLN A 128 32.67 9.36 13.28
C GLN A 128 33.33 8.04 12.86
N SER A 129 33.43 7.11 13.80
CA SER A 129 33.83 5.74 13.50
C SER A 129 32.59 4.95 13.11
N VAL A 130 32.62 4.33 11.94
CA VAL A 130 31.47 3.59 11.39
C VAL A 130 31.94 2.25 10.88
N THR A 131 31.13 1.22 11.10
CA THR A 131 31.41 -0.13 10.60
C THR A 131 30.73 -0.29 9.24
N LEU A 132 31.51 -0.64 8.23
CA LEU A 132 30.99 -0.94 6.90
C LEU A 132 30.04 -2.13 6.94
N PRO A 133 28.91 -2.09 6.20
CA PRO A 133 28.06 -3.26 6.00
C PRO A 133 28.82 -4.36 5.25
N ASP A 134 28.28 -5.57 5.30
CA ASP A 134 28.91 -6.73 4.66
C ASP A 134 28.61 -6.80 3.13
N THR A 135 27.88 -5.81 2.60
CA THR A 135 27.60 -5.65 1.16
C THR A 135 28.86 -5.20 0.42
N ILE A 136 29.28 -5.99 -0.56
CA ILE A 136 30.40 -5.70 -1.46
C ILE A 136 29.86 -4.81 -2.58
N THR A 137 30.02 -3.50 -2.42
CA THR A 137 29.50 -2.48 -3.34
C THR A 137 30.31 -1.18 -3.21
N THR A 138 30.03 -0.21 -4.07
CA THR A 138 30.50 1.16 -3.89
C THR A 138 29.42 1.97 -3.20
N TRP A 139 29.66 2.33 -1.94
CA TRP A 139 28.77 3.17 -1.16
C TRP A 139 28.95 4.63 -1.57
N LEU A 140 27.85 5.30 -1.91
CA LEU A 140 27.82 6.74 -2.15
C LEU A 140 27.41 7.45 -0.87
N VAL A 141 28.35 8.19 -0.27
CA VAL A 141 28.15 8.91 0.98
C VAL A 141 28.01 10.40 0.68
N SER A 142 26.81 10.95 0.86
CA SER A 142 26.54 12.39 0.79
C SER A 142 26.38 12.97 2.19
N ALA A 143 26.71 14.25 2.36
CA ALA A 143 26.51 14.98 3.59
C ALA A 143 26.02 16.40 3.32
N PHE A 144 25.27 16.96 4.27
CA PHE A 144 24.89 18.36 4.31
C PHE A 144 25.08 18.89 5.73
N ALA A 145 25.32 20.20 5.87
CA ALA A 145 25.50 20.88 7.14
C ALA A 145 24.57 22.09 7.23
N VAL A 146 24.10 22.38 8.43
CA VAL A 146 23.27 23.56 8.71
C VAL A 146 23.92 24.34 9.86
N ASN A 147 24.09 25.63 9.67
CA ASN A 147 24.52 26.58 10.71
C ASN A 147 23.61 27.84 10.68
N ASP A 148 23.91 28.83 11.51
CA ASP A 148 23.15 30.09 11.58
C ASP A 148 23.23 30.90 10.27
N GLU A 149 24.20 30.61 9.39
CA GLU A 149 24.36 31.25 8.09
C GLU A 149 23.55 30.56 6.98
N GLY A 150 23.10 29.32 7.19
CA GLY A 150 22.23 28.60 6.25
C GLY A 150 22.53 27.11 6.11
N LEU A 151 22.09 26.54 4.99
CA LEU A 151 22.31 25.14 4.58
C LEU A 151 23.45 25.06 3.57
N ALA A 152 24.37 24.13 3.76
CA ALA A 152 25.40 23.77 2.79
C ALA A 152 25.30 22.28 2.45
N VAL A 153 25.32 21.95 1.16
CA VAL A 153 25.30 20.56 0.67
C VAL A 153 26.67 20.21 0.09
N GLY A 154 27.19 19.02 0.40
CA GLY A 154 28.44 18.55 -0.17
C GLY A 154 28.35 18.48 -1.70
N SER A 155 29.34 19.06 -2.39
CA SER A 155 29.32 19.21 -3.85
C SER A 155 29.40 17.88 -4.61
N ASN A 156 30.01 16.85 -4.02
CA ASN A 156 30.07 15.52 -4.61
C ASN A 156 29.89 14.44 -3.53
N PRO A 157 29.09 13.39 -3.78
CA PRO A 157 29.05 12.23 -2.91
C PRO A 157 30.40 11.52 -2.90
N PHE A 158 30.89 11.19 -1.71
CA PHE A 158 32.11 10.43 -1.52
C PHE A 158 31.87 8.96 -1.84
N GLN A 159 32.74 8.37 -2.66
CA GLN A 159 32.66 6.96 -3.03
C GLN A 159 33.53 6.11 -2.09
N LEU A 160 32.90 5.17 -1.39
CA LEU A 160 33.56 4.21 -0.51
C LEU A 160 33.34 2.79 -1.03
N ALA A 161 34.36 2.23 -1.69
CA ALA A 161 34.31 0.88 -2.24
C ALA A 161 34.60 -0.17 -1.14
N ALA A 162 33.61 -1.00 -0.83
CA ALA A 162 33.78 -2.21 -0.04
C ALA A 162 34.12 -3.37 -0.97
N VAL A 163 35.37 -3.85 -0.92
CA VAL A 163 35.89 -4.85 -1.87
C VAL A 163 36.48 -6.03 -1.12
N GLN A 164 36.17 -7.23 -1.60
CA GLN A 164 36.82 -8.48 -1.23
C GLN A 164 37.30 -9.15 -2.52
N ILE A 165 38.48 -9.77 -2.50
CA ILE A 165 39.09 -10.35 -3.71
C ILE A 165 38.63 -11.78 -4.00
N PHE A 166 38.05 -12.44 -3.00
CA PHE A 166 37.48 -13.79 -3.07
C PHE A 166 36.21 -13.79 -2.22
N PHE A 167 35.04 -13.87 -2.86
CA PHE A 167 33.75 -13.81 -2.17
C PHE A 167 32.65 -14.48 -2.97
N LEU A 168 31.59 -14.91 -2.28
CA LEU A 168 30.41 -15.51 -2.88
C LEU A 168 29.20 -14.57 -2.82
N THR A 169 28.23 -14.78 -3.71
CA THR A 169 26.91 -14.15 -3.66
C THR A 169 25.81 -15.18 -3.89
N MET A 170 24.68 -15.03 -3.22
CA MET A 170 23.48 -15.84 -3.43
C MET A 170 22.46 -15.05 -4.26
N ASN A 171 21.94 -15.65 -5.32
CA ASN A 171 20.82 -15.08 -6.07
C ASN A 171 19.51 -15.52 -5.40
N LEU A 172 18.88 -14.62 -4.63
CA LEU A 172 17.66 -14.90 -3.87
C LEU A 172 16.46 -14.11 -4.39
N PRO A 173 15.28 -14.74 -4.55
CA PRO A 173 14.06 -14.01 -4.89
C PRO A 173 13.58 -13.22 -3.67
N TYR A 174 12.70 -12.25 -3.91
CA TYR A 174 12.02 -11.55 -2.81
C TYR A 174 11.25 -12.52 -1.91
N SER A 175 10.50 -13.46 -2.50
CA SER A 175 9.81 -14.52 -1.78
C SER A 175 9.60 -15.77 -2.63
N ILE A 176 9.43 -16.91 -1.96
CA ILE A 176 8.98 -18.19 -2.55
C ILE A 176 7.74 -18.70 -1.82
N LYS A 177 7.01 -19.67 -2.39
CA LYS A 177 5.89 -20.35 -1.73
C LYS A 177 6.35 -21.68 -1.14
N ARG A 178 5.78 -22.09 0.01
CA ARG A 178 6.09 -23.39 0.63
C ARG A 178 5.85 -24.54 -0.36
N GLY A 179 6.76 -25.50 -0.40
CA GLY A 179 6.69 -26.67 -1.29
C GLY A 179 7.22 -26.42 -2.71
N GLU A 180 7.54 -25.19 -3.08
CA GLU A 180 8.31 -24.91 -4.30
C GLU A 180 9.74 -25.45 -4.16
N VAL A 181 10.33 -25.80 -5.31
CA VAL A 181 11.74 -26.17 -5.43
C VAL A 181 12.40 -25.09 -6.26
N PHE A 182 13.12 -24.19 -5.60
CA PHE A 182 13.85 -23.12 -6.27
C PHE A 182 15.32 -23.50 -6.43
N VAL A 183 15.94 -23.03 -7.51
CA VAL A 183 17.34 -23.27 -7.80
C VAL A 183 18.17 -22.11 -7.24
N LEU A 184 18.79 -22.33 -6.07
CA LEU A 184 19.70 -21.37 -5.48
C LEU A 184 21.01 -21.35 -6.27
N ARG A 185 21.22 -20.29 -7.04
CA ARG A 185 22.49 -20.05 -7.72
C ARG A 185 23.45 -19.30 -6.79
N VAL A 186 24.57 -19.94 -6.46
CA VAL A 186 25.67 -19.34 -5.70
C VAL A 186 26.81 -19.03 -6.67
N THR A 187 27.23 -17.78 -6.73
CA THR A 187 28.34 -17.35 -7.60
C THR A 187 29.55 -16.98 -6.76
N LEU A 188 30.69 -17.60 -7.06
CA LEU A 188 31.98 -17.32 -6.43
C LEU A 188 32.82 -16.47 -7.37
N PHE A 189 33.26 -15.32 -6.87
CA PHE A 189 34.11 -14.37 -7.59
C PHE A 189 35.57 -14.54 -7.17
N ASN A 190 36.46 -14.65 -8.16
CA ASN A 190 37.89 -14.70 -7.97
C ASN A 190 38.55 -13.51 -8.69
N TYR A 191 38.89 -12.46 -7.94
CA TYR A 191 39.67 -11.32 -8.43
C TYR A 191 41.18 -11.49 -8.23
N ARG A 192 41.66 -12.71 -7.98
CA ARG A 192 43.09 -13.03 -7.91
C ARG A 192 43.64 -13.22 -9.32
N LYS A 193 44.97 -13.14 -9.44
CA LYS A 193 45.69 -13.36 -10.71
C LYS A 193 45.89 -14.84 -11.07
N GLN A 194 45.46 -15.75 -10.20
CA GLN A 194 45.61 -17.19 -10.36
C GLN A 194 44.25 -17.87 -10.28
N ASP A 195 44.16 -19.03 -10.92
CA ASP A 195 42.99 -19.90 -10.83
C ASP A 195 42.88 -20.45 -9.39
N VAL A 196 41.65 -20.68 -8.94
CA VAL A 196 41.35 -21.14 -7.59
C VAL A 196 40.48 -22.39 -7.66
N ASN A 197 40.93 -23.46 -7.02
CA ASN A 197 40.10 -24.62 -6.73
C ASN A 197 39.44 -24.40 -5.38
N ALA A 198 38.11 -24.22 -5.37
CA ALA A 198 37.35 -23.96 -4.17
C ALA A 198 36.22 -24.98 -3.99
N VAL A 199 35.70 -25.03 -2.77
CA VAL A 199 34.47 -25.75 -2.42
C VAL A 199 33.43 -24.78 -1.90
N ILE A 200 32.19 -24.95 -2.35
CA ILE A 200 31.03 -24.23 -1.85
C ILE A 200 30.20 -25.19 -1.02
N LYS A 201 29.90 -24.82 0.22
CA LYS A 201 29.20 -25.62 1.22
C LYS A 201 27.90 -24.92 1.61
N LEU A 202 26.76 -25.58 1.41
CA LEU A 202 25.45 -25.13 1.89
C LEU A 202 25.06 -25.92 3.15
N ALA A 203 24.66 -25.21 4.21
CA ALA A 203 24.19 -25.84 5.43
C ALA A 203 22.84 -26.53 5.20
N ASN A 204 22.72 -27.79 5.59
CA ASN A 204 21.51 -28.60 5.46
C ASN A 204 21.01 -29.10 6.84
N GLN A 205 21.29 -28.32 7.90
CA GLN A 205 20.99 -28.69 9.30
C GLN A 205 19.72 -28.03 9.85
N THR A 206 18.75 -27.69 9.00
CA THR A 206 17.52 -27.02 9.45
C THR A 206 16.28 -27.86 9.10
N THR A 207 15.22 -27.74 9.90
CA THR A 207 13.89 -28.28 9.55
C THR A 207 13.11 -27.34 8.63
N GLN A 208 13.70 -26.20 8.26
CA GLN A 208 13.04 -25.09 7.57
C GLN A 208 13.01 -25.25 6.04
N PHE A 209 13.98 -25.99 5.50
CA PHE A 209 14.05 -26.37 4.09
C PHE A 209 14.78 -27.71 3.94
N SER A 210 14.58 -28.38 2.82
CA SER A 210 15.38 -29.52 2.41
C SER A 210 16.09 -29.23 1.10
N VAL A 211 17.32 -29.72 0.97
CA VAL A 211 18.07 -29.64 -0.28
C VAL A 211 17.92 -30.97 -1.01
N LEU A 212 17.45 -30.94 -2.26
CA LEU A 212 17.08 -32.14 -3.05
C LEU A 212 18.27 -32.74 -3.81
N ASP A 213 19.47 -32.64 -3.26
CA ASP A 213 20.71 -32.97 -3.94
C ASP A 213 21.28 -34.31 -3.46
N ASP A 214 21.77 -35.14 -4.39
CA ASP A 214 22.17 -36.53 -4.14
C ASP A 214 23.50 -36.67 -3.38
N ARG A 215 24.28 -35.58 -3.20
CA ARG A 215 25.58 -35.61 -2.52
C ARG A 215 25.51 -34.96 -1.13
N GLN A 216 25.05 -35.72 -0.15
CA GLN A 216 25.16 -35.37 1.27
C GLN A 216 26.50 -35.85 1.84
N GLU A 217 27.28 -34.96 2.47
CA GLU A 217 28.34 -35.40 3.38
C GLU A 217 27.79 -35.65 4.78
N SER A 218 28.44 -36.55 5.53
CA SER A 218 28.03 -37.06 6.85
C SER A 218 27.93 -36.02 7.98
N ASN A 219 28.16 -34.72 7.69
CA ASN A 219 28.23 -33.64 8.67
C ASN A 219 27.15 -32.56 8.48
N GLY A 220 26.10 -32.80 7.69
CA GLY A 220 24.98 -31.85 7.50
C GLY A 220 25.31 -30.67 6.58
N TRP A 221 26.33 -30.81 5.75
CA TRP A 221 26.70 -29.86 4.70
C TRP A 221 26.57 -30.52 3.33
N ILE A 222 26.16 -29.73 2.34
CA ILE A 222 26.16 -30.15 0.93
C ILE A 222 27.25 -29.38 0.23
N VAL A 223 28.17 -30.12 -0.39
CA VAL A 223 29.42 -29.59 -0.92
C VAL A 223 29.43 -29.67 -2.44
N ARG A 224 29.96 -28.62 -3.07
CA ARG A 224 30.18 -28.51 -4.51
C ARG A 224 31.59 -28.02 -4.79
N ASP A 225 32.35 -28.78 -5.55
CA ASP A 225 33.64 -28.36 -6.07
C ASP A 225 33.44 -27.34 -7.19
N VAL A 226 34.24 -26.29 -7.20
CA VAL A 226 34.22 -25.26 -8.23
C VAL A 226 35.64 -24.82 -8.54
N ASN A 227 35.99 -24.81 -9.84
CA ASN A 227 37.20 -24.16 -10.30
C ASN A 227 36.84 -22.78 -10.85
N VAL A 228 37.49 -21.74 -10.32
CA VAL A 228 37.28 -20.35 -10.72
C VAL A 228 38.58 -19.79 -11.30
N THR A 229 38.57 -19.51 -12.59
CA THR A 229 39.74 -18.93 -13.27
C THR A 229 40.07 -17.52 -12.76
N ALA A 230 41.30 -17.09 -12.96
CA ALA A 230 41.79 -15.77 -12.56
C ALA A 230 40.92 -14.63 -13.12
N ASN A 231 40.53 -13.68 -12.26
CA ASN A 231 39.67 -12.53 -12.59
C ASN A 231 38.32 -12.92 -13.22
N ARG A 232 37.75 -14.07 -12.83
CA ARG A 232 36.46 -14.58 -13.30
C ARG A 232 35.56 -14.96 -12.13
N ALA A 233 34.34 -15.34 -12.48
CA ALA A 233 33.37 -15.89 -11.55
C ALA A 233 32.86 -17.22 -12.09
N SER A 234 32.49 -18.12 -11.18
CA SER A 234 31.85 -19.38 -11.50
C SER A 234 30.66 -19.60 -10.58
N SER A 235 29.63 -20.29 -11.05
CA SER A 235 28.40 -20.52 -10.30
C SER A 235 28.17 -22.02 -10.06
N VAL A 236 27.60 -22.34 -8.91
CA VAL A 236 27.04 -23.66 -8.59
C VAL A 236 25.59 -23.50 -8.17
N GLU A 237 24.82 -24.57 -8.33
CA GLU A 237 23.38 -24.57 -8.08
C GLU A 237 23.02 -25.57 -6.99
N PHE A 238 22.11 -25.16 -6.10
CA PHE A 238 21.51 -26.00 -5.08
C PHE A 238 19.99 -25.99 -5.23
N LYS A 239 19.37 -27.17 -5.27
CA LYS A 239 17.92 -27.31 -5.35
C LYS A 239 17.32 -27.28 -3.95
N ILE A 240 16.61 -26.22 -3.61
CA ILE A 240 16.08 -25.99 -2.26
C ILE A 240 14.56 -26.08 -2.27
N LYS A 241 14.02 -26.97 -1.44
CA LYS A 241 12.59 -27.11 -1.18
C LYS A 241 12.23 -26.51 0.18
N ALA A 242 11.41 -25.47 0.18
CA ALA A 242 10.96 -24.86 1.43
C ALA A 242 9.90 -25.72 2.14
N THR A 243 10.10 -26.01 3.42
CA THR A 243 9.20 -26.83 4.25
C THR A 243 8.43 -26.00 5.27
N SER A 244 9.03 -24.92 5.81
CA SER A 244 8.39 -24.03 6.77
C SER A 244 8.00 -22.68 6.16
N VAL A 245 6.89 -22.11 6.62
CA VAL A 245 6.44 -20.74 6.26
C VAL A 245 7.15 -19.71 7.15
N GLY A 246 7.51 -18.55 6.59
CA GLY A 246 8.21 -17.47 7.27
C GLY A 246 9.63 -17.25 6.74
N LEU A 247 10.49 -16.60 7.52
CA LEU A 247 11.88 -16.35 7.15
C LEU A 247 12.73 -17.59 7.43
N ILE A 248 13.38 -18.11 6.38
CA ILE A 248 14.36 -19.19 6.50
C ILE A 248 15.78 -18.64 6.39
N ASP A 249 16.72 -19.18 7.16
CA ASP A 249 18.12 -18.76 7.15
C ASP A 249 18.94 -19.64 6.19
N LEU A 250 19.45 -19.04 5.11
CA LEU A 250 20.36 -19.69 4.17
C LEU A 250 21.80 -19.38 4.56
N HIS A 251 22.61 -20.43 4.69
CA HIS A 251 23.99 -20.32 5.14
C HIS A 251 24.93 -21.04 4.17
N VAL A 252 25.80 -20.26 3.52
CA VAL A 252 26.73 -20.75 2.50
C VAL A 252 28.16 -20.33 2.83
N ILE A 253 29.10 -21.25 2.66
CA ILE A 253 30.54 -21.02 2.81
C ILE A 253 31.23 -21.34 1.49
N ALA A 254 32.13 -20.47 1.03
CA ALA A 254 33.11 -20.79 0.01
C ALA A 254 34.49 -20.92 0.67
N GLU A 255 35.25 -21.94 0.32
CA GLU A 255 36.59 -22.21 0.86
C GLU A 255 37.54 -22.55 -0.28
N ASP A 256 38.62 -21.79 -0.41
CA ASP A 256 39.75 -22.08 -1.29
C ASP A 256 40.52 -23.29 -0.72
N LEU A 257 40.70 -24.33 -1.53
CA LEU A 257 41.36 -25.56 -1.13
C LEU A 257 42.90 -25.41 -1.06
N ASP A 258 43.46 -24.43 -1.76
CA ASP A 258 44.90 -24.27 -1.87
C ASP A 258 45.48 -23.49 -0.68
N ASP A 259 44.81 -22.42 -0.26
CA ASP A 259 45.30 -21.55 0.83
C ASP A 259 44.38 -21.45 2.06
N GLY A 260 43.21 -22.10 2.02
CA GLY A 260 42.25 -22.13 3.12
C GLY A 260 41.47 -20.82 3.32
N THR A 261 41.51 -19.87 2.38
CA THR A 261 40.71 -18.64 2.44
C THR A 261 39.22 -18.97 2.41
N LYS A 262 38.44 -18.34 3.29
CA LYS A 262 36.99 -18.58 3.38
C LYS A 262 36.18 -17.30 3.27
N ASP A 263 35.00 -17.42 2.66
CA ASP A 263 33.93 -16.42 2.72
C ASP A 263 32.65 -17.12 3.19
N GLU A 264 31.99 -16.57 4.21
CA GLU A 264 30.77 -17.13 4.81
C GLU A 264 29.64 -16.10 4.73
N VAL A 265 28.49 -16.50 4.19
CA VAL A 265 27.31 -15.65 4.01
C VAL A 265 26.08 -16.28 4.64
N LYS A 266 25.34 -15.47 5.42
CA LYS A 266 24.02 -15.79 5.95
C LYS A 266 22.99 -14.76 5.48
N GLN A 267 21.95 -15.19 4.77
CA GLN A 267 20.84 -14.34 4.35
C GLN A 267 19.51 -15.01 4.62
N LYS A 268 18.48 -14.18 4.79
CA LYS A 268 17.11 -14.64 5.02
C LYS A 268 16.33 -14.66 3.73
N LEU A 269 15.50 -15.69 3.54
CA LEU A 269 14.55 -15.80 2.44
C LEU A 269 13.12 -15.92 2.98
N LEU A 270 12.19 -15.15 2.44
CA LEU A 270 10.78 -15.18 2.83
C LEU A 270 10.04 -16.31 2.12
N VAL A 271 9.46 -17.22 2.90
CA VAL A 271 8.57 -18.29 2.43
C VAL A 271 7.12 -17.93 2.75
N LYS A 272 6.32 -17.65 1.72
CA LYS A 272 4.89 -17.43 1.82
C LYS A 272 4.12 -18.77 1.87
N PRO A 273 3.01 -18.85 2.62
CA PRO A 273 2.14 -20.01 2.56
C PRO A 273 1.45 -20.11 1.19
N GLU A 274 1.01 -21.31 0.82
CA GLU A 274 0.12 -21.52 -0.31
C GLU A 274 -1.32 -21.07 -0.03
N GLY A 275 -2.10 -20.85 -1.10
CA GLY A 275 -3.50 -20.46 -0.99
C GLY A 275 -3.71 -18.94 -0.93
N GLU A 276 -4.90 -18.54 -0.52
CA GLU A 276 -5.33 -17.14 -0.41
C GLU A 276 -5.38 -16.71 1.05
N MET A 277 -4.85 -15.52 1.34
CA MET A 277 -4.92 -14.91 2.66
C MET A 277 -6.35 -14.50 3.00
N ARG A 278 -6.82 -14.92 4.16
CA ARG A 278 -8.08 -14.51 4.79
C ARG A 278 -7.77 -13.83 6.11
N SER A 279 -8.48 -12.74 6.37
CA SER A 279 -8.34 -11.95 7.59
C SER A 279 -9.72 -11.73 8.21
N ARG A 280 -9.84 -11.95 9.51
CA ARG A 280 -11.01 -11.62 10.31
C ARG A 280 -10.59 -10.69 11.45
N ALA A 281 -11.47 -9.78 11.85
CA ALA A 281 -11.21 -8.83 12.92
C ALA A 281 -12.42 -8.73 13.85
N ILE A 282 -12.16 -8.65 15.15
CA ILE A 282 -13.17 -8.42 16.19
C ILE A 282 -12.73 -7.19 16.98
N THR A 283 -13.57 -6.16 17.02
CA THR A 283 -13.28 -4.91 17.73
C THR A 283 -14.25 -4.72 18.88
N LYS A 284 -13.74 -4.35 20.05
CA LYS A 284 -14.54 -3.95 21.21
C LYS A 284 -14.02 -2.65 21.82
N VAL A 285 -14.95 -1.82 22.28
CA VAL A 285 -14.67 -0.61 23.05
C VAL A 285 -14.89 -0.92 24.52
N LEU A 286 -13.82 -0.88 25.31
CA LEU A 286 -13.86 -1.11 26.76
C LEU A 286 -13.99 0.23 27.47
N VAL A 287 -15.00 0.37 28.34
CA VAL A 287 -15.28 1.61 29.08
C VAL A 287 -15.37 1.29 30.58
N LEU A 288 -14.60 2.00 31.39
CA LEU A 288 -14.53 1.80 32.84
C LEU A 288 -15.67 2.56 33.54
N ASN A 289 -16.91 2.07 33.42
CA ASN A 289 -18.10 2.79 33.92
C ASN A 289 -18.24 2.81 35.45
N THR A 290 -17.93 1.70 36.12
CA THR A 290 -18.25 1.50 37.55
C THR A 290 -17.04 1.13 38.41
N GLY A 291 -15.88 0.87 37.81
CA GLY A 291 -14.66 0.42 38.51
C GLY A 291 -13.39 0.81 37.75
N THR A 292 -12.23 0.54 38.35
CA THR A 292 -10.90 0.86 37.80
C THR A 292 -10.34 -0.23 36.88
N GLU A 293 -11.10 -1.30 36.65
CA GLU A 293 -10.69 -2.44 35.85
C GLU A 293 -11.91 -3.06 35.14
N ILE A 294 -11.73 -3.49 33.89
CA ILE A 294 -12.71 -4.24 33.11
C ILE A 294 -12.00 -5.37 32.36
N SER A 295 -12.56 -6.57 32.40
CA SER A 295 -12.04 -7.73 31.67
C SER A 295 -13.06 -8.22 30.65
N ASP A 296 -12.59 -8.57 29.46
CA ASP A 296 -13.42 -9.13 28.39
C ASP A 296 -12.65 -10.23 27.64
N THR A 297 -13.40 -11.15 27.03
CA THR A 297 -12.87 -12.29 26.29
C THR A 297 -13.30 -12.21 24.83
N PHE A 298 -12.34 -12.47 23.94
CA PHE A 298 -12.52 -12.61 22.51
C PHE A 298 -12.42 -14.08 22.15
N ILE A 299 -13.40 -14.58 21.41
CA ILE A 299 -13.44 -15.96 20.92
C ILE A 299 -13.10 -15.94 19.43
N LEU A 300 -12.08 -16.71 19.05
CA LEU A 300 -11.59 -16.77 17.67
C LEU A 300 -12.20 -17.97 16.96
N ASP A 301 -13.01 -17.69 15.94
CA ASP A 301 -13.68 -18.71 15.12
C ASP A 301 -12.78 -19.11 13.94
N TRP A 302 -12.04 -20.21 14.13
CA TRP A 302 -11.19 -20.80 13.10
C TRP A 302 -11.98 -21.81 12.26
N PRO A 303 -12.00 -21.71 10.93
CA PRO A 303 -12.54 -22.76 10.07
C PRO A 303 -11.62 -24.00 10.09
N GLU A 304 -11.83 -24.89 11.05
CA GLU A 304 -11.04 -26.12 11.21
C GLU A 304 -11.13 -27.00 9.95
N ASN A 305 -10.02 -27.61 9.55
CA ASN A 305 -9.80 -28.45 8.35
C ASN A 305 -9.60 -27.75 7.00
N LYS A 306 -9.78 -26.41 6.90
CA LYS A 306 -9.58 -25.65 5.65
C LYS A 306 -8.34 -24.76 5.64
N ILE A 307 -7.67 -24.67 6.79
CA ILE A 307 -6.53 -23.78 7.00
C ILE A 307 -5.24 -24.48 6.58
N VAL A 308 -4.46 -23.78 5.76
CA VAL A 308 -3.10 -24.17 5.39
C VAL A 308 -2.22 -24.25 6.66
N PRO A 309 -1.53 -25.37 6.93
CA PRO A 309 -0.70 -25.52 8.14
C PRO A 309 0.32 -24.38 8.28
N ASP A 310 0.59 -23.94 9.52
CA ASP A 310 1.51 -22.85 9.87
C ASP A 310 1.15 -21.45 9.33
N SER A 311 -0.03 -21.29 8.72
CA SER A 311 -0.48 -20.01 8.16
C SER A 311 -1.22 -19.09 9.15
N ARG A 312 -1.60 -19.62 10.33
CA ARG A 312 -2.34 -18.85 11.34
C ARG A 312 -1.47 -17.75 11.95
N ARG A 313 -2.03 -16.56 12.11
CA ARG A 313 -1.45 -15.45 12.90
C ARG A 313 -2.55 -14.77 13.68
N VAL A 314 -2.22 -14.28 14.88
CA VAL A 314 -3.14 -13.54 15.76
C VAL A 314 -2.43 -12.30 16.27
N GLU A 315 -3.03 -11.15 16.01
CA GLU A 315 -2.56 -9.84 16.43
C GLU A 315 -3.62 -9.16 17.28
N VAL A 316 -3.21 -8.59 18.42
CA VAL A 316 -4.06 -7.75 19.25
C VAL A 316 -3.58 -6.31 19.14
N LYS A 317 -4.46 -5.46 18.63
CA LYS A 317 -4.24 -4.04 18.38
C LYS A 317 -4.98 -3.22 19.44
N VAL A 318 -4.25 -2.42 20.20
CA VAL A 318 -4.81 -1.62 21.30
C VAL A 318 -4.53 -0.13 21.09
N THR A 319 -5.53 0.71 21.30
CA THR A 319 -5.45 2.17 21.20
C THR A 319 -6.25 2.86 22.30
N GLY A 320 -5.80 4.03 22.74
CA GLY A 320 -6.49 4.89 23.71
C GLY A 320 -7.45 5.90 23.08
N THR A 321 -7.47 6.00 21.74
CA THR A 321 -8.32 6.93 20.99
C THR A 321 -9.19 6.22 19.95
N ILE A 322 -10.36 6.80 19.72
CA ILE A 322 -11.32 6.46 18.66
C ILE A 322 -10.72 6.45 17.24
N LEU A 323 -9.63 7.19 16.98
CA LEU A 323 -9.01 7.22 15.65
C LEU A 323 -7.68 6.49 15.58
N GLY A 324 -7.12 5.98 16.68
CA GLY A 324 -5.72 5.50 16.70
C GLY A 324 -5.43 4.35 15.73
N GLN A 325 -6.40 3.46 15.50
CA GLN A 325 -6.28 2.40 14.50
C GLN A 325 -6.26 2.95 13.07
N SER A 326 -7.03 3.99 12.79
CA SER A 326 -7.05 4.63 11.47
C SER A 326 -5.82 5.51 11.25
N LEU A 327 -5.38 6.24 12.28
CA LEU A 327 -4.22 7.15 12.22
C LEU A 327 -2.89 6.42 11.99
N SER A 328 -2.74 5.24 12.60
CA SER A 328 -1.55 4.41 12.42
C SER A 328 -1.43 3.77 11.04
N ASN A 329 -2.49 3.80 10.23
CA ASN A 329 -2.52 3.17 8.92
C ASN A 329 -3.19 4.03 7.83
N LEU A 330 -3.01 5.35 7.87
CA LEU A 330 -3.64 6.29 6.93
C LEU A 330 -3.41 5.95 5.45
N LYS A 331 -2.28 5.33 5.11
CA LYS A 331 -1.94 4.92 3.74
C LYS A 331 -2.77 3.72 3.23
N HIS A 332 -3.21 2.83 4.12
CA HIS A 332 -3.87 1.58 3.74
C HIS A 332 -5.22 1.36 4.44
N LEU A 333 -5.89 2.44 4.87
CA LEU A 333 -7.25 2.40 5.43
C LEU A 333 -8.21 1.64 4.52
N VAL A 334 -8.06 1.85 3.22
CA VAL A 334 -8.74 1.12 2.17
C VAL A 334 -7.68 0.36 1.38
N VAL A 335 -7.80 -0.97 1.30
CA VAL A 335 -6.89 -1.82 0.50
C VAL A 335 -7.29 -1.67 -0.94
N VAL A 336 -6.77 -0.64 -1.61
CA VAL A 336 -7.02 -0.42 -3.02
C VAL A 336 -5.85 0.29 -3.67
N PRO A 337 -5.49 -0.06 -4.91
CA PRO A 337 -4.29 0.49 -5.49
C PRO A 337 -4.60 1.87 -6.15
N TYR A 338 -3.57 2.65 -6.49
CA TYR A 338 -3.61 4.10 -6.71
C TYR A 338 -3.82 4.47 -8.19
N GLY A 339 -4.16 5.74 -8.52
CA GLY A 339 -4.19 6.15 -9.93
C GLY A 339 -5.04 7.36 -10.33
N CYS A 340 -6.31 7.41 -9.97
CA CYS A 340 -7.28 8.42 -10.44
C CYS A 340 -7.50 9.57 -9.42
N GLY A 341 -8.08 10.69 -9.86
CA GLY A 341 -8.36 11.85 -9.01
C GLY A 341 -9.38 11.59 -7.92
N GLU A 342 -10.20 10.57 -8.12
CA GLU A 342 -11.06 10.02 -7.07
C GLU A 342 -10.20 9.35 -5.98
N GLN A 343 -9.30 8.44 -6.37
CA GLN A 343 -8.37 7.72 -5.47
C GLN A 343 -7.39 8.64 -4.73
N ASN A 344 -6.89 9.67 -5.40
CA ASN A 344 -6.00 10.64 -4.78
C ASN A 344 -6.67 11.36 -3.60
N MET A 345 -7.98 11.64 -3.69
CA MET A 345 -8.70 12.24 -2.57
C MET A 345 -8.89 11.24 -1.41
N ILE A 346 -9.00 9.94 -1.68
CA ILE A 346 -9.11 8.88 -0.66
C ILE A 346 -7.87 8.82 0.23
N SER A 347 -6.68 8.95 -0.37
CA SER A 347 -5.44 8.98 0.39
C SER A 347 -5.20 10.34 1.06
N THR A 348 -5.77 11.42 0.51
CA THR A 348 -5.54 12.79 0.99
C THR A 348 -6.44 13.14 2.18
N VAL A 349 -7.75 12.93 2.05
CA VAL A 349 -8.78 13.43 2.99
C VAL A 349 -8.65 12.86 4.41
N PRO A 350 -8.33 11.57 4.63
CA PRO A 350 -8.09 11.03 5.97
C PRO A 350 -7.01 11.79 6.76
N ASN A 351 -5.99 12.35 6.10
CA ASN A 351 -4.98 13.17 6.77
C ASN A 351 -5.57 14.48 7.33
N ILE A 352 -6.58 15.06 6.67
CA ILE A 352 -7.24 16.29 7.12
C ILE A 352 -7.97 16.03 8.45
N TYR A 353 -8.79 14.97 8.49
CA TYR A 353 -9.56 14.61 9.68
C TYR A 353 -8.68 14.06 10.79
N GLY A 354 -7.65 13.28 10.43
CA GLY A 354 -6.68 12.79 11.39
C GLY A 354 -5.90 13.92 12.06
N LEU A 355 -5.43 14.90 11.28
CA LEU A 355 -4.72 16.06 11.82
C LEU A 355 -5.65 16.97 12.63
N THR A 356 -6.90 17.15 12.20
CA THR A 356 -7.93 17.89 12.96
C THR A 356 -8.14 17.28 14.33
N TYR A 357 -8.21 15.95 14.41
CA TYR A 357 -8.37 15.23 15.67
C TYR A 357 -7.12 15.32 16.56
N ILE A 358 -5.92 15.03 16.02
CA ILE A 358 -4.67 15.05 16.79
C ILE A 358 -4.39 16.45 17.36
N GLN A 359 -4.57 17.51 16.56
CA GLN A 359 -4.33 18.88 17.03
C GLN A 359 -5.33 19.34 18.09
N SER A 360 -6.48 18.67 18.24
CA SER A 360 -7.42 18.96 19.33
C SER A 360 -6.97 18.39 20.69
N ARG A 361 -5.92 17.55 20.69
CA ARG A 361 -5.40 16.81 21.85
C ARG A 361 -3.95 17.23 22.12
N ASP A 362 -3.76 18.25 22.97
CA ASP A 362 -2.43 18.82 23.24
C ASP A 362 -1.41 17.83 23.82
N GLU A 363 -1.86 16.86 24.63
CA GLU A 363 -0.99 15.95 25.39
C GLU A 363 -0.48 14.73 24.59
N SER A 364 -0.95 14.55 23.34
CA SER A 364 -0.70 13.35 22.53
C SER A 364 -0.30 13.65 21.08
N ARG A 365 0.31 14.82 20.85
CA ARG A 365 0.79 15.22 19.52
C ARG A 365 2.07 14.48 19.15
N ASP A 366 1.99 13.72 18.06
CA ASP A 366 3.13 13.10 17.39
C ASP A 366 3.55 13.99 16.21
N PHE A 367 4.66 14.73 16.38
CA PHE A 367 5.14 15.67 15.37
C PHE A 367 5.58 15.02 14.06
N ASP A 368 6.06 13.78 14.10
CA ASP A 368 6.47 13.06 12.89
C ASP A 368 5.22 12.66 12.10
N MET A 369 4.21 12.13 12.78
CA MET A 369 2.92 11.81 12.18
C MET A 369 2.22 13.06 11.61
N GLU A 370 2.26 14.19 12.32
CA GLU A 370 1.70 15.46 11.82
C GLU A 370 2.41 15.94 10.55
N ARG A 371 3.74 15.88 10.51
CA ARG A 371 4.53 16.27 9.34
C ARG A 371 4.19 15.38 8.15
N ASP A 372 4.13 14.07 8.34
CA ASP A 372 3.79 13.11 7.30
C ASP A 372 2.37 13.36 6.75
N MET A 373 1.39 13.64 7.62
CA MET A 373 0.04 14.02 7.21
C MET A 373 0.03 15.31 6.39
N ILE A 374 0.80 16.32 6.79
CA ILE A 374 0.93 17.59 6.06
C ILE A 374 1.55 17.37 4.68
N ASP A 375 2.61 16.58 4.58
CA ASP A 375 3.30 16.33 3.32
C ASP A 375 2.46 15.45 2.38
N ASN A 376 1.72 14.47 2.92
CA ASN A 376 0.70 13.73 2.18
C ASN A 376 -0.38 14.68 1.64
N MET A 377 -0.87 15.63 2.45
CA MET A 377 -1.87 16.61 2.02
C MET A 377 -1.34 17.54 0.92
N LYS A 378 -0.10 18.03 1.01
CA LYS A 378 0.52 18.86 -0.03
C LYS A 378 0.66 18.09 -1.33
N THR A 379 1.14 16.85 -1.25
CA THR A 379 1.31 15.97 -2.42
C THR A 379 -0.03 15.67 -3.09
N GLY A 380 -1.04 15.33 -2.29
CA GLY A 380 -2.40 15.10 -2.73
C GLY A 380 -3.04 16.32 -3.39
N TYR A 381 -2.90 17.51 -2.77
CA TYR A 381 -3.36 18.78 -3.32
C TYR A 381 -2.73 19.08 -4.69
N GLN A 382 -1.40 19.03 -4.77
CA GLN A 382 -0.68 19.34 -6.00
C GLN A 382 -1.05 18.36 -7.12
N ARG A 383 -1.08 17.06 -6.82
CA ARG A 383 -1.49 16.02 -7.77
C ARG A 383 -2.92 16.24 -8.27
N GLN A 384 -3.84 16.62 -7.38
CA GLN A 384 -5.23 16.85 -7.77
C GLN A 384 -5.38 18.03 -8.74
N VAL A 385 -4.69 19.14 -8.45
CA VAL A 385 -4.76 20.36 -9.25
C VAL A 385 -4.07 20.17 -10.60
N ASP A 386 -2.92 19.51 -10.64
CA ASP A 386 -2.12 19.40 -11.87
C ASP A 386 -2.63 18.33 -12.84
N MET A 387 -3.21 17.25 -12.31
CA MET A 387 -3.57 16.07 -13.11
C MET A 387 -5.07 15.95 -13.38
N TYR A 388 -5.93 16.39 -12.46
CA TYR A 388 -7.37 16.07 -12.51
C TYR A 388 -8.31 17.29 -12.62
N ARG A 389 -7.77 18.51 -12.56
CA ARG A 389 -8.52 19.76 -12.73
C ARG A 389 -8.70 20.11 -14.21
N HIS A 390 -9.87 20.66 -14.54
CA HIS A 390 -10.22 21.18 -15.85
C HIS A 390 -10.07 22.71 -15.92
N SER A 391 -9.97 23.23 -17.13
CA SER A 391 -9.88 24.65 -17.44
C SER A 391 -11.06 25.49 -16.90
N ASP A 392 -12.25 24.91 -16.76
CA ASP A 392 -13.43 25.56 -16.17
C ASP A 392 -13.49 25.52 -14.63
N GLY A 393 -12.48 24.90 -13.99
CA GLY A 393 -12.38 24.76 -12.53
C GLY A 393 -13.02 23.50 -11.96
N SER A 394 -13.62 22.65 -12.79
CA SER A 394 -14.17 21.35 -12.38
C SER A 394 -13.10 20.26 -12.27
N TYR A 395 -13.47 19.12 -11.70
CA TYR A 395 -12.61 17.94 -11.56
C TYR A 395 -13.26 16.70 -12.19
N SER A 396 -12.45 15.81 -12.75
CA SER A 396 -12.87 14.46 -13.18
C SER A 396 -11.82 13.42 -12.76
N ALA A 397 -12.20 12.14 -12.73
CA ALA A 397 -11.30 11.07 -12.28
C ALA A 397 -9.97 10.99 -13.06
N TRP A 398 -9.93 11.40 -14.32
CA TRP A 398 -8.73 11.32 -15.19
C TRP A 398 -8.25 12.68 -15.68
N GLY A 399 -8.93 13.76 -15.29
CA GLY A 399 -8.64 15.12 -15.74
C GLY A 399 -8.91 15.37 -17.22
N GLU A 400 -8.62 16.61 -17.64
CA GLU A 400 -8.89 17.13 -18.99
C GLU A 400 -7.93 16.56 -20.04
N LYS A 401 -6.68 16.28 -19.66
CA LYS A 401 -5.60 15.90 -20.59
C LYS A 401 -5.72 14.46 -21.13
N GLN A 402 -6.34 13.55 -20.38
CA GLN A 402 -6.44 12.13 -20.76
C GLN A 402 -7.74 11.77 -21.48
N THR A 403 -8.79 12.59 -21.37
CA THR A 403 -10.05 12.34 -22.06
C THR A 403 -10.61 13.64 -22.65
N GLN A 404 -10.28 13.92 -23.92
CA GLN A 404 -10.78 15.08 -24.70
C GLN A 404 -12.33 15.17 -24.82
N LYS A 405 -13.11 14.35 -24.10
CA LYS A 405 -14.56 14.22 -24.23
C LYS A 405 -15.33 14.16 -22.90
N THR A 406 -14.71 14.34 -21.72
CA THR A 406 -15.45 14.28 -20.46
C THR A 406 -15.64 15.67 -19.83
N SER A 407 -16.90 16.02 -19.56
CA SER A 407 -17.24 17.15 -18.68
C SER A 407 -16.81 16.82 -17.25
N GLY A 408 -16.41 17.82 -16.46
CA GLY A 408 -16.15 17.62 -15.04
C GLY A 408 -17.39 17.18 -14.26
N SER A 409 -17.15 16.40 -13.20
CA SER A 409 -18.20 15.89 -12.31
C SER A 409 -18.58 16.93 -11.27
N THR A 410 -19.88 17.15 -11.11
CA THR A 410 -20.46 17.98 -10.05
C THR A 410 -20.15 17.38 -8.69
N TRP A 411 -20.35 16.07 -8.52
CA TRP A 411 -20.07 15.36 -7.27
C TRP A 411 -18.59 15.46 -6.86
N LEU A 412 -17.67 15.11 -7.76
CA LEU A 412 -16.23 15.13 -7.45
C LEU A 412 -15.74 16.54 -7.19
N THR A 413 -16.24 17.53 -7.94
CA THR A 413 -15.90 18.94 -7.72
C THR A 413 -16.40 19.43 -6.36
N ALA A 414 -17.59 19.02 -5.92
CA ALA A 414 -18.12 19.33 -4.59
C ALA A 414 -17.25 18.70 -3.49
N PHE A 415 -16.87 17.44 -3.64
CA PHE A 415 -15.99 16.73 -2.71
C PHE A 415 -14.62 17.42 -2.59
N VAL A 416 -13.97 17.72 -3.72
CA VAL A 416 -12.68 18.42 -3.75
C VAL A 416 -12.79 19.81 -3.13
N LEU A 417 -13.84 20.58 -3.43
CA LEU A 417 -14.05 21.91 -2.84
C LEU A 417 -14.15 21.84 -1.31
N LYS A 418 -14.98 20.93 -0.78
CA LYS A 418 -15.13 20.69 0.66
C LYS A 418 -13.79 20.36 1.29
N SER A 419 -13.11 19.33 0.78
CA SER A 419 -11.85 18.85 1.33
C SER A 419 -10.73 19.89 1.27
N PHE A 420 -10.57 20.63 0.17
CA PHE A 420 -9.55 21.67 0.05
C PHE A 420 -9.84 22.87 0.95
N SER A 421 -11.11 23.19 1.14
CA SER A 421 -11.50 24.25 2.08
C SER A 421 -11.13 23.88 3.52
N GLN A 422 -11.33 22.62 3.92
CA GLN A 422 -10.91 22.11 5.23
C GLN A 422 -9.38 22.01 5.35
N ALA A 423 -8.69 21.54 4.29
CA ALA A 423 -7.24 21.45 4.24
C ALA A 423 -6.54 22.81 4.33
N ALA A 424 -7.20 23.90 3.95
CA ALA A 424 -6.68 25.26 4.02
C ALA A 424 -6.31 25.71 5.45
N LYS A 425 -6.76 24.99 6.48
CA LYS A 425 -6.31 25.17 7.88
C LYS A 425 -4.86 24.72 8.09
N PHE A 426 -4.36 23.77 7.30
CA PHE A 426 -3.08 23.08 7.52
C PHE A 426 -2.06 23.33 6.40
N ILE A 427 -2.52 23.49 5.17
CA ILE A 427 -1.68 23.73 3.99
C ILE A 427 -2.09 25.01 3.27
N THR A 428 -1.19 25.56 2.46
CA THR A 428 -1.53 26.71 1.61
C THR A 428 -2.34 26.22 0.41
N VAL A 429 -3.59 26.68 0.31
CA VAL A 429 -4.50 26.40 -0.79
C VAL A 429 -4.75 27.69 -1.56
N ASP A 430 -4.54 27.67 -2.88
CA ASP A 430 -4.84 28.83 -3.73
C ASP A 430 -6.35 29.13 -3.74
N SER A 431 -6.70 30.36 -3.35
CA SER A 431 -8.06 30.88 -3.38
C SER A 431 -8.72 30.77 -4.76
N GLN A 432 -7.98 30.91 -5.86
CA GLN A 432 -8.54 30.81 -7.21
C GLN A 432 -9.00 29.39 -7.53
N VAL A 433 -8.31 28.38 -7.00
CA VAL A 433 -8.72 26.98 -7.13
C VAL A 433 -10.10 26.78 -6.49
N LEU A 434 -10.28 27.24 -5.25
CA LEU A 434 -11.57 27.16 -4.53
C LEU A 434 -12.67 27.97 -5.21
N LEU A 435 -12.38 29.21 -5.63
CA LEU A 435 -13.34 30.09 -6.28
C LEU A 435 -13.80 29.53 -7.63
N SER A 436 -12.91 28.95 -8.42
CA SER A 436 -13.28 28.35 -9.71
C SER A 436 -14.18 27.13 -9.55
N ALA A 437 -13.87 26.24 -8.59
CA ALA A 437 -14.70 25.08 -8.28
C ALA A 437 -16.09 25.50 -7.78
N ALA A 438 -16.16 26.49 -6.88
CA ALA A 438 -17.44 27.03 -6.40
C ALA A 438 -18.26 27.68 -7.54
N LYS A 439 -17.63 28.46 -8.43
CA LYS A 439 -18.29 29.03 -9.61
C LYS A 439 -18.88 27.94 -10.50
N PHE A 440 -18.11 26.89 -10.78
CA PHE A 440 -18.58 25.74 -11.55
C PHE A 440 -19.83 25.12 -10.93
N LEU A 441 -19.80 24.79 -9.63
CA LEU A 441 -20.93 24.17 -8.92
C LEU A 441 -22.18 25.06 -8.96
N THR A 442 -22.05 26.37 -8.70
CA THR A 442 -23.19 27.29 -8.78
C THR A 442 -23.78 27.39 -10.19
N GLY A 443 -22.97 27.20 -11.23
CA GLY A 443 -23.41 27.11 -12.62
C GLY A 443 -24.19 25.83 -12.95
N LYS A 444 -24.11 24.80 -12.10
CA LYS A 444 -24.86 23.53 -12.25
C LYS A 444 -26.15 23.48 -11.43
N GLN A 445 -26.46 24.54 -10.68
CA GLN A 445 -27.72 24.64 -9.93
C GLN A 445 -28.86 25.15 -10.83
N GLN A 446 -29.98 24.44 -10.83
CA GLN A 446 -31.20 24.87 -11.51
C GLN A 446 -31.99 25.91 -10.70
N ARG A 447 -32.95 26.59 -11.35
CA ARG A 447 -33.85 27.55 -10.67
C ARG A 447 -34.71 26.92 -9.56
N SER A 448 -34.92 25.61 -9.62
CA SER A 448 -35.61 24.81 -8.60
C SER A 448 -34.77 24.54 -7.35
N GLY A 449 -33.47 24.88 -7.35
CA GLY A 449 -32.52 24.58 -6.28
C GLY A 449 -31.74 23.26 -6.46
N ILE A 450 -32.12 22.44 -7.45
CA ILE A 450 -31.50 21.13 -7.75
C ILE A 450 -30.12 21.30 -8.37
N PHE A 451 -29.14 20.50 -7.94
CA PHE A 451 -27.86 20.33 -8.62
C PHE A 451 -27.89 19.12 -9.56
N VAL A 452 -27.32 19.28 -10.75
CA VAL A 452 -27.28 18.23 -11.78
C VAL A 452 -25.87 17.70 -11.96
N GLU A 453 -25.73 16.37 -12.05
CA GLU A 453 -24.45 15.74 -12.42
C GLU A 453 -24.19 15.93 -13.92
N THR A 454 -23.02 16.47 -14.26
CA THR A 454 -22.60 16.71 -15.64
C THR A 454 -21.46 15.83 -16.11
N GLY A 455 -20.71 15.25 -15.19
CA GLY A 455 -19.57 14.39 -15.49
C GLY A 455 -19.84 12.94 -15.12
N GLN A 456 -18.91 12.08 -15.52
CA GLN A 456 -18.92 10.68 -15.11
C GLN A 456 -18.02 10.53 -13.87
N VAL A 457 -18.58 9.96 -12.82
CA VAL A 457 -17.82 9.45 -11.67
C VAL A 457 -17.77 7.95 -11.81
N PHE A 458 -16.59 7.37 -11.62
CA PHE A 458 -16.38 5.93 -11.78
C PHE A 458 -16.47 5.20 -10.43
N HIS A 459 -16.23 5.93 -9.35
CA HIS A 459 -16.32 5.47 -7.98
C HIS A 459 -17.76 5.51 -7.45
N ASN A 460 -18.54 4.50 -7.84
CA ASN A 460 -19.91 4.30 -7.33
C ASN A 460 -19.95 4.21 -5.80
N ALA A 461 -18.88 3.77 -5.12
CA ALA A 461 -18.84 3.74 -3.66
C ALA A 461 -18.28 5.01 -3.01
N MET A 462 -18.02 6.05 -3.81
CA MET A 462 -17.74 7.42 -3.35
C MET A 462 -18.98 8.27 -3.60
N GLN A 463 -19.59 8.09 -4.77
CA GLN A 463 -20.93 8.60 -5.02
C GLN A 463 -21.99 7.95 -4.13
N SER A 464 -21.88 6.67 -3.75
CA SER A 464 -22.96 5.95 -3.04
C SER A 464 -24.32 6.25 -3.70
N THR A 465 -25.37 6.55 -2.94
CA THR A 465 -26.63 7.10 -3.50
C THR A 465 -26.61 8.63 -3.71
N THR A 466 -25.50 9.32 -3.43
CA THR A 466 -25.28 10.78 -3.59
C THR A 466 -24.96 11.23 -5.01
N GLY A 467 -24.71 10.32 -5.95
CA GLY A 467 -24.33 10.67 -7.34
C GLY A 467 -25.45 11.20 -8.23
N SER A 468 -26.71 11.17 -7.80
CA SER A 468 -27.83 11.61 -8.62
C SER A 468 -29.04 12.07 -7.79
N GLY A 469 -29.93 12.84 -8.41
CA GLY A 469 -31.22 13.21 -7.82
C GLY A 469 -31.12 14.07 -6.56
N PRO A 470 -32.03 13.90 -5.58
CA PRO A 470 -32.06 14.69 -4.36
C PRO A 470 -30.78 14.57 -3.51
N SER A 471 -30.17 13.38 -3.45
CA SER A 471 -28.98 13.12 -2.65
C SER A 471 -27.76 13.93 -3.12
N LEU A 472 -27.59 14.14 -4.45
CA LEU A 472 -26.53 15.01 -4.99
C LEU A 472 -26.72 16.46 -4.55
N THR A 473 -27.97 16.92 -4.51
CA THR A 473 -28.31 18.28 -4.07
C THR A 473 -27.97 18.46 -2.60
N VAL A 474 -28.33 17.49 -1.75
CA VAL A 474 -27.98 17.51 -0.31
C VAL A 474 -26.46 17.45 -0.12
N TYR A 475 -25.76 16.58 -0.82
CA TYR A 475 -24.29 16.46 -0.73
C TYR A 475 -23.58 17.74 -1.15
N THR A 476 -24.01 18.34 -2.27
CA THR A 476 -23.43 19.58 -2.78
C THR A 476 -23.71 20.74 -1.82
N LEU A 477 -24.90 20.79 -1.22
CA LEU A 477 -25.22 21.76 -0.17
C LEU A 477 -24.30 21.61 1.05
N ILE A 478 -24.14 20.40 1.59
CA ILE A 478 -23.22 20.12 2.70
C ILE A 478 -21.81 20.60 2.35
N SER A 479 -21.33 20.25 1.16
CA SER A 479 -19.99 20.63 0.69
C SER A 479 -19.79 22.14 0.60
N LEU A 480 -20.80 22.88 0.12
CA LEU A 480 -20.76 24.34 0.07
C LEU A 480 -20.82 24.99 1.46
N LEU A 481 -21.63 24.43 2.38
CA LEU A 481 -21.74 24.91 3.76
C LEU A 481 -20.45 24.72 4.54
N GLU A 482 -19.87 23.51 4.51
CA GLU A 482 -18.60 23.23 5.16
C GLU A 482 -17.44 24.02 4.55
N ALA A 483 -17.42 24.19 3.21
CA ALA A 483 -16.43 25.04 2.56
C ALA A 483 -16.55 26.50 3.03
N LYS A 484 -17.78 27.04 3.08
CA LYS A 484 -18.05 28.39 3.60
C LYS A 484 -17.62 28.53 5.06
N GLN A 485 -17.85 27.52 5.90
CA GLN A 485 -17.42 27.51 7.30
C GLN A 485 -15.89 27.49 7.44
N ALA A 486 -15.20 26.71 6.61
CA ALA A 486 -13.75 26.52 6.71
C ALA A 486 -12.94 27.72 6.19
N VAL A 487 -13.34 28.35 5.07
CA VAL A 487 -12.58 29.47 4.47
C VAL A 487 -13.24 30.85 4.61
N GLY A 488 -14.48 30.92 5.10
CA GLY A 488 -15.19 32.17 5.35
C GLY A 488 -15.38 33.04 4.10
N GLY A 489 -15.23 34.36 4.25
CA GLY A 489 -15.40 35.36 3.18
C GLY A 489 -14.38 35.30 2.03
N LYS A 490 -13.49 34.30 2.01
CA LYS A 490 -12.60 34.00 0.87
C LYS A 490 -13.32 33.24 -0.24
N LEU A 491 -14.49 32.67 0.05
CA LEU A 491 -15.37 32.04 -0.94
C LEU A 491 -16.34 33.07 -1.55
N LEU A 492 -17.07 32.66 -2.59
CA LEU A 492 -18.14 33.46 -3.19
C LEU A 492 -19.29 33.67 -2.19
N ASP A 493 -20.10 34.73 -2.38
CA ASP A 493 -21.40 34.81 -1.72
C ASP A 493 -22.34 33.74 -2.32
N LEU A 494 -22.61 32.72 -1.51
CA LEU A 494 -23.42 31.55 -1.87
C LEU A 494 -24.80 31.57 -1.20
N ASN A 495 -25.19 32.64 -0.50
CA ASN A 495 -26.42 32.67 0.31
C ASN A 495 -27.66 32.33 -0.53
N LYS A 496 -27.78 32.92 -1.71
CA LYS A 496 -28.90 32.64 -2.63
C LYS A 496 -28.96 31.16 -3.06
N GLN A 497 -27.81 30.57 -3.37
CA GLN A 497 -27.73 29.18 -3.83
C GLN A 497 -28.03 28.20 -2.68
N ILE A 498 -27.55 28.51 -1.47
CA ILE A 498 -27.86 27.78 -0.24
C ILE A 498 -29.36 27.83 0.04
N ASP A 499 -29.98 29.01 0.03
CA ASP A 499 -31.42 29.19 0.31
C ASP A 499 -32.30 28.39 -0.66
N LEU A 500 -31.94 28.40 -1.96
CA LEU A 500 -32.64 27.62 -2.97
C LEU A 500 -32.53 26.10 -2.73
N ALA A 501 -31.34 25.62 -2.37
CA ALA A 501 -31.12 24.20 -2.09
C ALA A 501 -31.83 23.76 -0.80
N VAL A 502 -31.77 24.57 0.27
CA VAL A 502 -32.49 24.32 1.53
C VAL A 502 -34.00 24.29 1.28
N THR A 503 -34.53 25.25 0.51
CA THR A 503 -35.97 25.27 0.16
C THR A 503 -36.38 24.02 -0.61
N TYR A 504 -35.56 23.59 -1.58
CA TYR A 504 -35.78 22.34 -2.31
C TYR A 504 -35.82 21.14 -1.36
N ILE A 505 -34.84 21.00 -0.47
CA ILE A 505 -34.77 19.90 0.50
C ILE A 505 -36.01 19.91 1.39
N LYS A 506 -36.38 21.05 2.01
CA LYS A 506 -37.56 21.16 2.86
C LYS A 506 -38.86 20.82 2.12
N SER A 507 -39.00 21.23 0.87
CA SER A 507 -40.20 20.93 0.06
C SER A 507 -40.32 19.44 -0.31
N ASN A 508 -39.19 18.74 -0.51
CA ASN A 508 -39.16 17.31 -0.83
C ASN A 508 -39.11 16.40 0.40
N LEU A 509 -38.79 16.95 1.58
CA LEU A 509 -38.82 16.26 2.87
C LEU A 509 -40.23 16.10 3.45
N SER A 510 -41.29 16.49 2.74
CA SER A 510 -42.66 16.18 3.17
C SER A 510 -42.74 14.70 3.55
N SER A 511 -43.23 14.40 4.76
CA SER A 511 -43.19 13.06 5.38
C SER A 511 -43.75 11.93 4.51
N THR A 512 -44.50 12.27 3.47
CA THR A 512 -44.96 11.40 2.39
C THR A 512 -43.83 10.86 1.51
N TYR A 513 -42.86 11.68 1.09
CA TYR A 513 -41.76 11.25 0.21
C TYR A 513 -40.80 10.28 0.91
N LEU A 514 -40.44 10.54 2.17
CA LEU A 514 -39.59 9.64 2.97
C LEU A 514 -40.29 8.29 3.25
N ARG A 515 -41.61 8.31 3.48
CA ARG A 515 -42.42 7.09 3.62
C ARG A 515 -42.59 6.29 2.33
N GLU A 516 -42.73 6.99 1.19
CA GLU A 516 -42.92 6.35 -0.13
C GLU A 516 -41.61 5.85 -0.73
N THR A 517 -40.49 6.57 -0.55
CA THR A 517 -39.18 6.20 -1.12
C THR A 517 -38.30 5.35 -0.20
N LYS A 518 -38.59 5.30 1.11
CA LYS A 518 -37.82 4.55 2.12
C LYS A 518 -36.31 4.86 2.14
N SER A 519 -35.88 6.03 1.68
CA SER A 519 -34.45 6.36 1.64
C SER A 519 -33.97 6.94 2.97
N GLN A 520 -33.69 6.06 3.93
CA GLN A 520 -33.06 6.40 5.23
C GLN A 520 -31.76 7.19 5.02
N PHE A 521 -31.03 6.89 3.95
CA PHE A 521 -29.84 7.60 3.55
C PHE A 521 -30.08 9.09 3.29
N LEU A 522 -31.09 9.42 2.49
CA LEU A 522 -31.41 10.81 2.18
C LEU A 522 -31.86 11.59 3.43
N ALA A 523 -32.61 10.94 4.33
CA ALA A 523 -33.03 11.54 5.59
C ALA A 523 -31.84 11.85 6.51
N ALA A 524 -30.88 10.93 6.68
CA ALA A 524 -29.70 11.16 7.52
C ALA A 524 -28.83 12.31 6.98
N MET A 525 -28.59 12.34 5.66
CA MET A 525 -27.87 13.45 5.03
C MET A 525 -28.60 14.77 5.18
N SER A 526 -29.93 14.77 5.03
CA SER A 526 -30.74 15.98 5.14
C SER A 526 -30.76 16.49 6.58
N ALA A 527 -30.79 15.61 7.58
CA ALA A 527 -30.66 15.97 8.99
C ALA A 527 -29.34 16.70 9.26
N TYR A 528 -28.23 16.17 8.72
CA TYR A 528 -26.94 16.84 8.83
C TYR A 528 -26.92 18.19 8.11
N ALA A 529 -27.35 18.24 6.85
CA ALA A 529 -27.38 19.49 6.07
C ALA A 529 -28.23 20.58 6.74
N LEU A 530 -29.37 20.22 7.32
CA LEU A 530 -30.24 21.14 8.04
C LEU A 530 -29.65 21.54 9.41
N SER A 531 -28.92 20.66 10.07
CA SER A 531 -28.19 21.01 11.31
C SER A 531 -27.08 22.04 11.07
N LEU A 532 -26.47 22.06 9.89
CA LEU A 532 -25.44 23.05 9.52
C LEU A 532 -26.00 24.47 9.30
N VAL A 533 -27.31 24.60 9.07
CA VAL A 533 -28.00 25.89 8.89
C VAL A 533 -28.91 26.24 10.06
N ASP A 534 -28.80 25.51 11.17
CA ASP A 534 -29.60 25.68 12.39
C ASP A 534 -31.13 25.66 12.13
N ASP A 535 -31.60 24.76 11.26
CA ASP A 535 -33.04 24.60 10.94
C ASP A 535 -33.72 23.56 11.86
N ASP A 536 -34.87 23.92 12.44
CA ASP A 536 -35.62 23.08 13.38
C ASP A 536 -36.03 21.70 12.81
N ASN A 537 -36.15 21.57 11.48
CA ASN A 537 -36.47 20.29 10.85
C ASN A 537 -35.35 19.25 11.01
N ALA A 538 -34.12 19.66 11.38
CA ALA A 538 -33.04 18.74 11.66
C ALA A 538 -33.40 17.80 12.82
N SER A 539 -33.95 18.34 13.91
CA SER A 539 -34.36 17.56 15.09
C SER A 539 -35.46 16.56 14.77
N LEU A 540 -36.43 16.95 13.94
CA LEU A 540 -37.52 16.07 13.50
C LEU A 540 -37.00 14.85 12.72
N LEU A 541 -35.99 15.05 11.88
CA LEU A 541 -35.36 13.94 11.15
C LEU A 541 -34.48 13.08 12.06
N MET A 542 -33.77 13.68 13.02
CA MET A 542 -32.93 12.94 13.97
C MET A 542 -33.75 12.03 14.89
N ASP A 543 -34.93 12.47 15.33
CA ASP A 543 -35.84 11.66 16.16
C ASP A 543 -36.30 10.38 15.44
N GLU A 544 -36.44 10.41 14.11
CA GLU A 544 -36.79 9.24 13.30
C GLU A 544 -35.70 8.15 13.36
N PHE A 545 -34.43 8.54 13.57
CA PHE A 545 -33.29 7.63 13.68
C PHE A 545 -33.05 7.12 15.11
N LEU A 546 -33.66 7.71 16.14
CA LEU A 546 -33.46 7.30 17.53
C LEU A 546 -33.79 5.81 17.76
N HIS A 547 -34.83 5.29 17.09
CA HIS A 547 -35.20 3.87 17.13
C HIS A 547 -34.18 2.95 16.46
N VAL A 548 -33.46 3.44 15.45
CA VAL A 548 -32.39 2.68 14.76
C VAL A 548 -31.19 2.54 15.70
N VAL A 549 -30.84 3.58 16.46
CA VAL A 549 -29.75 3.56 17.46
C VAL A 549 -30.04 2.58 18.60
N THR A 550 -31.28 2.48 19.06
CA THR A 550 -31.65 1.55 20.14
C THR A 550 -31.51 0.08 19.75
N ASP A 551 -31.71 -0.26 18.46
CA ASP A 551 -31.49 -1.62 17.95
C ASP A 551 -30.00 -1.90 17.64
N LEU A 552 -29.22 -0.87 17.29
CA LEU A 552 -27.76 -0.96 17.08
C LEU A 552 -26.96 -1.17 18.38
N GLY A 553 -27.54 -0.83 19.53
CA GLY A 553 -26.95 -0.95 20.87
C GLY A 553 -27.09 -2.34 21.53
N ALA A 554 -27.72 -3.32 20.87
CA ALA A 554 -27.77 -4.69 21.38
C ALA A 554 -26.38 -5.35 21.21
N PRO A 555 -25.75 -5.83 22.30
CA PRO A 555 -24.52 -6.62 22.19
C PRO A 555 -24.78 -7.81 21.25
N TRP A 556 -23.92 -8.01 20.27
CA TRP A 556 -23.85 -9.27 19.52
C TRP A 556 -23.24 -10.32 20.47
N GLU A 557 -23.97 -10.69 21.52
CA GLU A 557 -23.62 -11.84 22.35
C GLU A 557 -23.79 -13.09 21.49
N GLY A 558 -22.68 -13.81 21.34
CA GLY A 558 -22.62 -15.07 20.64
C GLY A 558 -23.71 -16.03 21.14
N GLY A 559 -24.60 -16.40 20.24
CA GLY A 559 -25.66 -17.35 20.50
C GLY A 559 -26.40 -17.66 19.22
N SER A 560 -26.23 -18.90 18.75
CA SER A 560 -26.91 -19.57 17.63
C SER A 560 -27.96 -18.75 16.87
N ALA A 561 -27.70 -18.57 15.58
CA ALA A 561 -28.62 -18.00 14.60
C ALA A 561 -29.87 -18.88 14.41
N SER A 562 -30.75 -18.95 15.41
CA SER A 562 -32.08 -19.57 15.34
C SER A 562 -32.86 -19.24 16.61
N GLN A 563 -34.07 -18.70 16.43
CA GLN A 563 -35.14 -18.64 17.44
C GLN A 563 -35.13 -17.52 18.50
N LYS A 564 -35.08 -16.24 18.09
CA LYS A 564 -35.97 -15.18 18.63
C LYS A 564 -36.36 -14.20 17.52
N LYS A 565 -37.02 -14.71 16.48
CA LYS A 565 -37.69 -13.94 15.42
C LYS A 565 -39.19 -14.02 15.64
N LYS A 566 -39.88 -12.88 15.72
CA LYS A 566 -41.33 -12.60 15.98
C LYS A 566 -41.48 -12.00 17.39
N GLN A 567 -41.75 -10.72 17.58
CA GLN A 567 -42.64 -9.80 16.88
C GLN A 567 -42.04 -8.37 16.92
N VAL A 568 -42.37 -7.52 15.93
CA VAL A 568 -42.01 -6.09 15.73
C VAL A 568 -40.84 -5.78 14.76
N ALA A 569 -39.85 -6.64 14.55
CA ALA A 569 -38.72 -6.37 13.63
C ALA A 569 -38.93 -6.84 12.16
N THR A 570 -39.94 -6.32 11.45
CA THR A 570 -40.19 -6.67 10.02
C THR A 570 -40.13 -5.52 9.01
N SER A 571 -39.71 -4.31 9.39
CA SER A 571 -39.51 -3.21 8.43
C SER A 571 -38.14 -2.51 8.47
N TYR A 572 -37.30 -2.81 9.46
CA TYR A 572 -36.01 -2.12 9.66
C TYR A 572 -34.86 -3.14 9.76
N ARG A 573 -34.70 -3.94 8.72
CA ARG A 573 -33.58 -4.88 8.66
C ARG A 573 -32.32 -4.15 8.22
N VAL A 574 -31.48 -3.79 9.20
CA VAL A 574 -30.03 -3.71 9.03
C VAL A 574 -29.54 -5.15 8.87
N THR A 575 -29.54 -5.65 7.64
CA THR A 575 -29.00 -6.95 7.28
C THR A 575 -27.59 -6.74 6.76
N THR A 576 -26.61 -7.33 7.45
CA THR A 576 -25.26 -7.63 6.92
C THR A 576 -24.55 -6.48 6.21
N SER A 577 -23.71 -5.75 6.95
CA SER A 577 -22.49 -5.10 6.44
C SER A 577 -22.62 -4.40 5.07
N SER A 578 -23.46 -3.37 4.97
CA SER A 578 -23.52 -2.54 3.76
C SER A 578 -22.82 -1.20 4.00
N SER A 579 -21.95 -0.78 3.07
CA SER A 579 -21.30 0.55 3.07
C SER A 579 -22.29 1.70 3.31
N GLY A 580 -23.56 1.56 2.89
CA GLY A 580 -24.60 2.56 3.10
C GLY A 580 -24.99 2.74 4.56
N ASP A 581 -24.97 1.68 5.37
CA ASP A 581 -25.30 1.76 6.80
C ASP A 581 -24.26 2.58 7.57
N ILE A 582 -22.99 2.43 7.22
CA ILE A 582 -21.89 3.19 7.81
C ILE A 582 -22.00 4.68 7.44
N GLU A 583 -22.33 4.98 6.19
CA GLU A 583 -22.56 6.37 5.77
C GLU A 583 -23.77 6.99 6.51
N ILE A 584 -24.89 6.26 6.63
CA ILE A 584 -26.06 6.72 7.40
C ILE A 584 -25.67 7.04 8.84
N ALA A 585 -24.98 6.10 9.51
CA ALA A 585 -24.53 6.27 10.88
C ALA A 585 -23.55 7.45 11.02
N ALA A 586 -22.65 7.65 10.05
CA ALA A 586 -21.72 8.76 10.04
C ALA A 586 -22.42 10.12 9.88
N TYR A 587 -23.35 10.27 8.93
CA TYR A 587 -24.13 11.50 8.78
C TYR A 587 -24.99 11.79 10.00
N TYR A 588 -25.59 10.75 10.58
CA TYR A 588 -26.37 10.88 11.81
C TYR A 588 -25.48 11.29 13.00
N LEU A 589 -24.29 10.70 13.16
CA LEU A 589 -23.33 11.12 14.18
C LEU A 589 -22.89 12.58 13.99
N LEU A 590 -22.67 13.04 12.75
CA LEU A 590 -22.37 14.44 12.45
C LEU A 590 -23.52 15.36 12.86
N ALA A 591 -24.77 15.00 12.52
CA ALA A 591 -25.95 15.76 12.92
C ALA A 591 -26.12 15.84 14.45
N LEU A 592 -25.91 14.73 15.17
CA LEU A 592 -25.92 14.69 16.63
C LEU A 592 -24.80 15.55 17.24
N THR A 593 -23.61 15.52 16.65
CA THR A 593 -22.44 16.30 17.10
C THR A 593 -22.71 17.79 16.99
N HIS A 594 -23.22 18.25 15.84
CA HIS A 594 -23.60 19.65 15.63
C HIS A 594 -24.74 20.10 16.55
N SER A 595 -25.72 19.22 16.77
CA SER A 595 -26.87 19.48 17.64
C SER A 595 -26.58 19.23 19.12
N ARG A 596 -25.32 18.92 19.49
CA ARG A 596 -24.83 18.68 20.87
C ARG A 596 -25.50 17.53 21.63
N HIS A 597 -26.00 16.51 20.93
CA HIS A 597 -26.58 15.28 21.52
C HIS A 597 -25.48 14.22 21.75
N ILE A 598 -24.53 14.51 22.65
CA ILE A 598 -23.29 13.75 22.81
C ILE A 598 -23.48 12.32 23.34
N ALA A 599 -24.41 12.12 24.27
CA ALA A 599 -24.65 10.80 24.88
C ALA A 599 -25.18 9.76 23.86
N GLU A 600 -26.06 10.20 22.96
CA GLU A 600 -26.58 9.38 21.86
C GLU A 600 -25.47 9.09 20.83
N GLY A 601 -24.65 10.09 20.53
CA GLY A 601 -23.51 9.96 19.61
C GLY A 601 -22.52 8.88 20.04
N PHE A 602 -22.29 8.69 21.35
CA PHE A 602 -21.36 7.68 21.85
C PHE A 602 -21.77 6.23 21.50
N GLN A 603 -23.07 5.93 21.41
CA GLN A 603 -23.54 4.61 20.99
C GLN A 603 -23.25 4.37 19.50
N VAL A 604 -23.43 5.40 18.68
CA VAL A 604 -23.11 5.36 17.24
C VAL A 604 -21.60 5.18 17.03
N VAL A 605 -20.77 5.86 17.84
CA VAL A 605 -19.31 5.67 17.82
C VAL A 605 -18.93 4.22 18.12
N LYS A 606 -19.48 3.60 19.17
CA LYS A 606 -19.20 2.19 19.49
C LYS A 606 -19.53 1.26 18.33
N TRP A 607 -20.68 1.47 17.68
CA TRP A 607 -21.06 0.70 16.51
C TRP A 607 -20.09 0.94 15.35
N LEU A 608 -19.76 2.19 15.01
CA LEU A 608 -18.78 2.50 13.95
C LEU A 608 -17.42 1.87 14.22
N GLN A 609 -16.95 1.79 15.47
CA GLN A 609 -15.69 1.11 15.80
C GLN A 609 -15.77 -0.40 15.54
N SER A 610 -16.91 -1.03 15.80
CA SER A 610 -17.14 -2.46 15.52
C SER A 610 -17.13 -2.81 14.02
N GLN A 611 -17.42 -1.84 13.15
CA GLN A 611 -17.51 -2.05 11.70
C GLN A 611 -16.18 -1.85 10.97
N GLN A 612 -15.10 -1.47 11.67
CA GLN A 612 -13.80 -1.27 11.05
C GLN A 612 -13.15 -2.59 10.62
N ASN A 613 -12.54 -2.58 9.44
CA ASN A 613 -11.72 -3.67 8.92
C ASN A 613 -10.38 -3.81 9.70
N SER A 614 -9.57 -4.83 9.37
CA SER A 614 -8.27 -5.10 10.03
C SER A 614 -7.24 -3.96 9.93
N ASN A 615 -7.45 -3.04 9.00
CA ASN A 615 -6.57 -1.92 8.67
C ASN A 615 -7.05 -0.58 9.24
N GLY A 616 -8.20 -0.54 9.91
CA GLY A 616 -8.75 0.68 10.53
C GLY A 616 -9.60 1.55 9.60
N GLY A 617 -9.89 1.10 8.38
CA GLY A 617 -10.93 1.69 7.51
C GLY A 617 -12.20 0.85 7.48
N TYR A 618 -13.06 1.09 6.50
CA TYR A 618 -14.39 0.47 6.37
C TYR A 618 -14.51 -0.31 5.05
N TYR A 619 -15.72 -0.56 4.56
CA TYR A 619 -15.96 -1.42 3.39
C TYR A 619 -15.66 -0.70 2.08
N SER A 620 -15.94 0.59 2.02
CA SER A 620 -15.70 1.41 0.85
C SER A 620 -14.87 2.65 1.19
N THR A 621 -14.94 3.63 0.31
CA THR A 621 -14.21 4.87 0.45
C THR A 621 -15.09 5.96 1.04
N GLN A 622 -16.33 6.12 0.55
CA GLN A 622 -17.21 7.13 1.11
C GLN A 622 -17.49 6.84 2.57
N ASP A 623 -17.78 5.59 2.89
CA ASP A 623 -18.06 5.18 4.26
C ASP A 623 -16.86 5.42 5.17
N THR A 624 -15.64 5.15 4.68
CA THR A 624 -14.39 5.40 5.41
C THR A 624 -14.18 6.90 5.62
N VAL A 625 -14.29 7.70 4.58
CA VAL A 625 -14.10 9.16 4.67
C VAL A 625 -15.15 9.79 5.59
N MET A 626 -16.41 9.36 5.50
CA MET A 626 -17.50 9.87 6.33
C MET A 626 -17.40 9.40 7.77
N ALA A 627 -17.11 8.14 8.02
CA ALA A 627 -16.87 7.65 9.37
C ALA A 627 -15.68 8.36 10.03
N LEU A 628 -14.59 8.59 9.30
CA LEU A 628 -13.44 9.33 9.84
C LEU A 628 -13.77 10.80 10.12
N GLN A 629 -14.52 11.47 9.23
CA GLN A 629 -15.01 12.83 9.52
C GLN A 629 -15.83 12.82 10.80
N ALA A 630 -16.87 11.98 10.88
CA ALA A 630 -17.80 11.91 12.00
C ALA A 630 -17.10 11.58 13.31
N LEU A 631 -16.21 10.58 13.32
CA LEU A 631 -15.40 10.21 14.48
C LEU A 631 -14.45 11.34 14.88
N SER A 632 -13.80 12.02 13.91
CA SER A 632 -12.90 13.14 14.21
C SER A 632 -13.65 14.31 14.85
N GLU A 633 -14.76 14.75 14.27
CA GLU A 633 -15.56 15.88 14.76
C GLU A 633 -16.20 15.57 16.11
N PHE A 634 -16.80 14.37 16.25
CA PHE A 634 -17.31 13.91 17.53
C PHE A 634 -16.19 13.89 18.57
N GLY A 635 -15.01 13.37 18.22
CA GLY A 635 -13.86 13.29 19.09
C GLY A 635 -13.24 14.63 19.53
N VAL A 636 -13.46 15.69 18.75
CA VAL A 636 -13.09 17.08 19.07
C VAL A 636 -14.07 17.68 20.08
N VAL A 637 -15.37 17.43 19.92
CA VAL A 637 -16.43 17.94 20.80
C VAL A 637 -16.51 17.15 22.10
N HIS A 638 -16.52 15.82 21.99
CA HIS A 638 -16.48 14.86 23.09
C HIS A 638 -15.04 14.65 23.52
N LYS A 639 -14.51 15.62 24.26
CA LYS A 639 -13.20 15.54 24.91
C LYS A 639 -13.16 14.54 26.08
N GLU A 640 -14.05 13.56 26.14
CA GLU A 640 -14.15 12.70 27.33
C GLU A 640 -12.97 11.73 27.46
N SER A 641 -12.57 11.64 28.73
CA SER A 641 -11.69 10.73 29.47
C SER A 641 -10.33 10.38 28.87
N LEU A 642 -9.32 10.57 29.71
CA LEU A 642 -7.98 10.02 29.52
C LEU A 642 -8.08 8.54 29.10
N PRO A 643 -7.17 8.06 28.23
CA PRO A 643 -7.08 6.64 27.90
C PRO A 643 -6.93 5.81 29.18
N VAL A 644 -7.27 4.53 29.12
CA VAL A 644 -6.84 3.59 30.16
C VAL A 644 -5.31 3.62 30.30
N ASP A 645 -4.79 3.39 31.51
CA ASP A 645 -3.35 3.44 31.75
C ASP A 645 -2.66 2.19 31.24
N PHE A 646 -3.27 1.02 31.47
CA PHE A 646 -2.71 -0.28 31.12
C PHE A 646 -3.75 -1.23 30.54
N VAL A 647 -3.34 -2.01 29.55
CA VAL A 647 -4.08 -3.13 28.99
C VAL A 647 -3.22 -4.38 29.07
N ASN A 648 -3.68 -5.37 29.83
CA ASN A 648 -3.11 -6.71 29.84
C ASN A 648 -3.80 -7.55 28.77
N VAL A 649 -3.01 -8.18 27.91
CA VAL A 649 -3.47 -9.12 26.88
C VAL A 649 -2.86 -10.48 27.18
N GLN A 650 -3.70 -11.50 27.29
CA GLN A 650 -3.26 -12.86 27.56
C GLN A 650 -4.07 -13.90 26.77
N GLU A 651 -3.40 -14.98 26.37
CA GLU A 651 -4.08 -16.21 25.95
C GLU A 651 -4.20 -17.11 27.18
N PRO A 652 -5.43 -17.45 27.63
CA PRO A 652 -5.65 -18.33 28.76
C PRO A 652 -4.91 -19.68 28.60
N GLY A 653 -4.07 -20.04 29.57
CA GLY A 653 -3.35 -21.31 29.58
C GLY A 653 -1.98 -21.33 28.86
N SER A 654 -1.63 -20.28 28.10
CA SER A 654 -0.31 -20.17 27.45
C SER A 654 0.82 -19.75 28.40
N GLY A 655 0.47 -19.08 29.51
CA GLY A 655 1.42 -18.41 30.41
C GLY A 655 2.03 -17.12 29.85
N GLN A 656 1.72 -16.74 28.61
CA GLN A 656 2.15 -15.46 28.03
C GLN A 656 1.13 -14.36 28.35
N SER A 657 1.63 -13.26 28.90
CA SER A 657 0.85 -12.05 29.13
C SER A 657 1.66 -10.82 28.71
N PHE A 658 0.98 -9.87 28.08
CA PHE A 658 1.58 -8.64 27.57
C PHE A 658 0.89 -7.45 28.22
N ASN A 659 1.66 -6.61 28.90
CA ASN A 659 1.17 -5.37 29.48
C ASN A 659 1.51 -4.20 28.55
N VAL A 660 0.48 -3.57 28.01
CA VAL A 660 0.57 -2.40 27.15
C VAL A 660 0.23 -1.15 27.96
N SER A 661 1.12 -0.15 27.98
CA SER A 661 0.86 1.15 28.61
C SER A 661 0.40 2.17 27.57
N ILE A 662 -0.77 2.76 27.80
CA ILE A 662 -1.52 3.61 26.85
C ILE A 662 -1.75 5.03 27.39
N GLY A 663 -1.31 5.30 28.61
CA GLY A 663 -1.45 6.61 29.27
C GLY A 663 -0.72 7.76 28.55
N GLY A 664 -1.27 8.97 28.68
CA GLY A 664 -0.66 10.23 28.22
C GLY A 664 -0.42 10.30 26.71
N SER A 665 0.83 10.62 26.32
CA SER A 665 1.21 10.82 24.93
C SER A 665 1.19 9.54 24.07
N ARG A 666 1.12 8.37 24.69
CA ARG A 666 1.07 7.06 24.00
C ARG A 666 -0.33 6.66 23.57
N SER A 667 -1.35 7.43 23.95
CA SER A 667 -2.76 7.15 23.67
C SER A 667 -3.10 7.04 22.18
N VAL A 668 -2.43 7.84 21.36
CA VAL A 668 -2.59 7.92 19.89
C VAL A 668 -1.82 6.80 19.16
N LEU A 669 -0.84 6.20 19.81
CA LEU A 669 -0.05 5.14 19.21
C LEU A 669 -0.84 3.83 19.19
N LEU A 670 -0.82 3.17 18.03
CA LEU A 670 -1.33 1.82 17.91
C LEU A 670 -0.30 0.85 18.51
N HIS A 671 -0.71 0.12 19.54
CA HIS A 671 0.10 -0.95 20.10
C HIS A 671 -0.34 -2.30 19.55
N THR A 672 0.56 -3.01 18.88
CA THR A 672 0.32 -4.35 18.35
C THR A 672 1.06 -5.39 19.19
N VAL A 673 0.35 -6.44 19.58
CA VAL A 673 0.87 -7.60 20.30
C VAL A 673 0.58 -8.84 19.47
N GLU A 674 1.62 -9.60 19.12
CA GLU A 674 1.45 -10.91 18.49
C GLU A 674 1.23 -11.99 19.56
N LEU A 675 0.18 -12.78 19.38
CA LEU A 675 -0.15 -13.93 20.23
C LEU A 675 0.21 -15.25 19.54
N PRO A 676 0.28 -16.37 20.29
CA PRO A 676 0.49 -17.68 19.70
C PRO A 676 -0.52 -17.98 18.58
N ALA A 677 -0.02 -18.51 17.46
CA ALA A 677 -0.80 -18.75 16.24
C ALA A 677 -2.02 -19.67 16.43
N ASN A 678 -2.05 -20.46 17.52
CA ASN A 678 -3.13 -21.40 17.84
C ASN A 678 -4.11 -20.87 18.87
N ALA A 679 -4.02 -19.59 19.25
CA ALA A 679 -4.95 -18.99 20.21
C ALA A 679 -6.39 -19.15 19.73
N THR A 680 -7.23 -19.71 20.60
CA THR A 680 -8.69 -19.82 20.40
C THR A 680 -9.43 -18.76 21.18
N THR A 681 -8.83 -18.27 22.27
CA THR A 681 -9.39 -17.24 23.13
C THR A 681 -8.32 -16.21 23.49
N VAL A 682 -8.72 -14.95 23.53
CA VAL A 682 -7.89 -13.85 24.00
C VAL A 682 -8.62 -13.17 25.13
N GLN A 683 -8.02 -13.13 26.32
CA GLN A 683 -8.54 -12.37 27.44
C GLN A 683 -7.80 -11.04 27.52
N VAL A 684 -8.57 -9.97 27.69
CA VAL A 684 -8.04 -8.61 27.77
C VAL A 684 -8.58 -7.95 29.03
N THR A 685 -7.68 -7.36 29.81
CA THR A 685 -8.03 -6.66 31.03
C THR A 685 -7.47 -5.25 30.98
N ALA A 686 -8.36 -4.26 30.96
CA ALA A 686 -8.00 -2.84 30.91
C ALA A 686 -8.17 -2.21 32.29
N SER A 687 -7.20 -1.38 32.70
CA SER A 687 -7.18 -0.72 34.00
C SER A 687 -6.84 0.76 33.88
N GLY A 688 -7.48 1.59 34.70
CA GLY A 688 -7.34 3.05 34.68
C GLY A 688 -8.37 3.75 35.58
N THR A 689 -8.62 5.03 35.31
CA THR A 689 -9.60 5.82 36.06
C THR A 689 -11.03 5.55 35.59
N VAL A 690 -12.02 5.70 36.48
CA VAL A 690 -13.44 5.63 36.10
C VAL A 690 -13.74 6.65 35.00
N GLY A 691 -14.46 6.22 33.98
CA GLY A 691 -14.76 6.98 32.77
C GLY A 691 -13.75 6.81 31.64
N SER A 692 -12.56 6.26 31.89
CA SER A 692 -11.57 5.98 30.84
C SER A 692 -12.05 4.88 29.88
N SER A 693 -11.51 4.90 28.66
CA SER A 693 -11.83 3.91 27.64
C SER A 693 -10.64 3.55 26.78
N CYS A 694 -10.71 2.39 26.14
CA CYS A 694 -9.76 1.96 25.12
C CYS A 694 -10.46 1.10 24.07
N ILE A 695 -9.81 0.97 22.92
CA ILE A 695 -10.30 0.12 21.83
C ILE A 695 -9.32 -1.01 21.64
N VAL A 696 -9.85 -2.22 21.63
CA VAL A 696 -9.12 -3.46 21.44
C VAL A 696 -9.67 -4.13 20.19
N LYS A 697 -8.79 -4.40 19.23
CA LYS A 697 -9.10 -5.15 18.01
C LYS A 697 -8.23 -6.39 17.95
N VAL A 698 -8.86 -7.55 17.85
CA VAL A 698 -8.16 -8.82 17.62
C VAL A 698 -8.29 -9.17 16.14
N VAL A 699 -7.17 -9.20 15.44
CA VAL A 699 -7.06 -9.58 14.04
C VAL A 699 -6.45 -10.97 13.97
N TYR A 700 -7.10 -11.88 13.23
CA TYR A 700 -6.55 -13.21 13.00
C TYR A 700 -6.60 -13.54 11.52
N THR A 701 -5.46 -13.99 11.00
CA THR A 701 -5.24 -14.26 9.58
C THR A 701 -4.86 -15.71 9.36
N TYR A 702 -5.30 -16.28 8.25
CA TYR A 702 -5.01 -17.65 7.83
C TYR A 702 -5.05 -17.77 6.31
N TYR A 703 -4.51 -18.85 5.76
CA TYR A 703 -4.58 -19.13 4.33
C TYR A 703 -5.48 -20.33 4.04
N THR A 704 -6.22 -20.29 2.94
CA THR A 704 -7.09 -21.38 2.45
C THR A 704 -6.77 -21.71 1.00
N LEU A 705 -6.91 -22.99 0.61
CA LEU A 705 -6.76 -23.38 -0.80
C LEU A 705 -8.01 -22.99 -1.61
N ALA A 706 -7.82 -22.71 -2.90
CA ALA A 706 -8.90 -22.28 -3.79
C ALA A 706 -9.95 -23.40 -3.98
N GLY A 707 -11.24 -23.05 -3.89
CA GLY A 707 -12.37 -23.96 -4.16
C GLY A 707 -12.97 -24.68 -2.94
N ASP A 708 -12.50 -24.39 -1.72
CA ASP A 708 -12.91 -25.10 -0.49
C ASP A 708 -13.99 -24.34 0.33
N ASP A 709 -14.75 -23.43 -0.29
CA ASP A 709 -15.66 -22.52 0.41
C ASP A 709 -17.05 -23.16 0.66
N ASP A 710 -17.56 -23.06 1.90
CA ASP A 710 -18.95 -23.47 2.27
C ASP A 710 -19.96 -22.33 2.04
N MET A 711 -19.49 -21.12 1.75
CA MET A 711 -20.36 -20.09 1.19
C MET A 711 -20.53 -20.45 -0.28
N ALA A 712 -21.74 -20.82 -0.68
CA ALA A 712 -22.12 -20.89 -2.09
C ALA A 712 -21.83 -19.52 -2.72
N GLN A 713 -20.62 -19.36 -3.26
CA GLN A 713 -20.22 -18.16 -3.96
C GLN A 713 -21.20 -18.04 -5.11
N PRO A 714 -21.94 -16.92 -5.24
CA PRO A 714 -22.76 -16.72 -6.42
C PRO A 714 -21.86 -16.91 -7.64
N GLU A 715 -22.36 -17.61 -8.67
CA GLU A 715 -21.58 -17.81 -9.90
C GLU A 715 -20.98 -16.45 -10.31
N PRO A 716 -19.65 -16.37 -10.47
CA PRO A 716 -19.01 -15.09 -10.69
C PRO A 716 -19.56 -14.47 -11.98
N GLU A 717 -20.07 -13.24 -11.89
CA GLU A 717 -20.66 -12.56 -13.05
C GLU A 717 -19.61 -12.30 -14.15
N VAL A 718 -18.32 -12.38 -13.78
CA VAL A 718 -17.14 -12.14 -14.62
C VAL A 718 -16.08 -13.22 -14.37
N SER A 719 -15.49 -13.76 -15.44
CA SER A 719 -14.39 -14.72 -15.39
C SER A 719 -13.13 -14.23 -16.08
N VAL A 720 -11.98 -14.71 -15.59
CA VAL A 720 -10.66 -14.44 -16.19
C VAL A 720 -10.03 -15.74 -16.65
N VAL A 721 -9.55 -15.77 -17.88
CA VAL A 721 -8.81 -16.89 -18.48
C VAL A 721 -7.45 -16.37 -18.86
N THR A 722 -6.40 -17.13 -18.55
CA THR A 722 -5.03 -16.73 -18.86
C THR A 722 -4.46 -17.62 -19.95
N LYS A 723 -3.72 -17.00 -20.88
CA LYS A 723 -2.93 -17.67 -21.91
C LYS A 723 -1.50 -17.17 -21.84
N THR A 724 -0.56 -18.05 -22.10
CA THR A 724 0.86 -17.74 -22.00
C THR A 724 1.57 -18.23 -23.26
N SER A 725 2.47 -17.42 -23.79
CA SER A 725 3.25 -17.75 -24.98
C SER A 725 4.73 -17.46 -24.76
N LYS A 726 5.58 -18.34 -25.27
CA LYS A 726 7.04 -18.21 -25.15
C LYS A 726 7.56 -17.24 -26.22
N VAL A 727 8.26 -16.18 -25.79
CA VAL A 727 8.94 -15.22 -26.69
C VAL A 727 10.42 -15.57 -26.79
N SER A 728 11.07 -15.86 -25.67
CA SER A 728 12.45 -16.36 -25.59
C SER A 728 12.57 -17.41 -24.48
N GLU A 729 13.79 -17.85 -24.14
CA GLU A 729 13.99 -18.75 -23.00
C GLU A 729 13.56 -18.13 -21.67
N THR A 730 13.77 -16.83 -21.49
CA THR A 730 13.45 -16.10 -20.25
C THR A 730 12.20 -15.23 -20.35
N ILE A 731 11.77 -14.85 -21.56
CA ILE A 731 10.65 -13.91 -21.75
C ILE A 731 9.38 -14.65 -22.17
N ARG A 732 8.31 -14.37 -21.44
CA ARG A 732 6.95 -14.88 -21.68
C ARG A 732 6.00 -13.71 -21.94
N LYS A 733 5.03 -13.90 -22.82
CA LYS A 733 3.90 -13.00 -22.96
C LYS A 733 2.68 -13.62 -22.27
N VAL A 734 2.10 -12.86 -21.36
CA VAL A 734 0.89 -13.20 -20.62
C VAL A 734 -0.28 -12.45 -21.21
N GLU A 735 -1.35 -13.17 -21.50
CA GLU A 735 -2.65 -12.65 -21.92
C GLU A 735 -3.69 -13.05 -20.86
N ALA A 736 -4.37 -12.09 -20.26
CA ALA A 736 -5.46 -12.31 -19.31
C ALA A 736 -6.77 -11.79 -19.92
N CYS A 737 -7.59 -12.71 -20.40
CA CYS A 737 -8.87 -12.40 -21.02
C CYS A 737 -10.01 -12.52 -20.03
N VAL A 738 -10.72 -11.41 -19.87
CA VAL A 738 -11.89 -11.27 -19.02
C VAL A 738 -13.16 -11.47 -19.87
N LYS A 739 -14.07 -12.34 -19.41
CA LYS A 739 -15.38 -12.59 -20.03
C LYS A 739 -16.49 -12.27 -19.03
N SER A 740 -17.53 -11.59 -19.51
CA SER A 740 -18.71 -11.27 -18.72
C SER A 740 -19.89 -12.17 -19.06
N SER A 741 -20.70 -12.52 -18.07
CA SER A 741 -22.07 -12.97 -18.32
C SER A 741 -22.92 -11.79 -18.86
N LYS A 742 -23.98 -12.07 -19.63
CA LYS A 742 -24.74 -11.05 -20.40
C LYS A 742 -25.48 -9.99 -19.56
N SER A 743 -25.41 -10.01 -18.23
CA SER A 743 -26.03 -9.00 -17.37
C SER A 743 -25.24 -8.80 -16.07
N LEU A 744 -24.16 -8.02 -16.13
CA LEU A 744 -23.50 -7.51 -14.92
C LEU A 744 -24.43 -6.57 -14.17
N LYS A 745 -24.72 -6.88 -12.90
CA LYS A 745 -25.45 -5.98 -12.00
C LYS A 745 -24.59 -4.79 -11.61
N TYR A 746 -23.28 -5.03 -11.51
CA TYR A 746 -22.30 -4.01 -11.15
C TYR A 746 -21.79 -3.24 -12.37
N LYS A 747 -21.92 -1.90 -12.35
CA LYS A 747 -21.53 -1.00 -13.47
C LYS A 747 -20.33 -0.09 -13.17
N GLY A 748 -19.65 -0.29 -12.04
CA GLY A 748 -18.50 0.55 -11.64
C GLY A 748 -17.16 0.01 -12.14
N MET A 749 -16.09 0.50 -11.52
CA MET A 749 -14.71 0.12 -11.83
C MET A 749 -14.42 -1.34 -11.47
N PHE A 750 -13.68 -2.02 -12.34
CA PHE A 750 -13.14 -3.35 -12.12
C PHE A 750 -11.62 -3.28 -12.04
N VAL A 751 -11.05 -4.16 -11.22
CA VAL A 751 -9.60 -4.40 -11.20
C VAL A 751 -9.32 -5.83 -11.58
N THR A 752 -8.37 -6.00 -12.48
CA THR A 752 -7.75 -7.29 -12.76
C THR A 752 -6.34 -7.26 -12.21
N THR A 753 -6.06 -8.17 -11.29
CA THR A 753 -4.76 -8.33 -10.66
C THR A 753 -4.10 -9.59 -11.20
N LEU A 754 -2.86 -9.48 -11.70
CA LEU A 754 -2.01 -10.61 -12.06
C LEU A 754 -0.90 -10.72 -11.02
N ASN A 755 -1.03 -11.69 -10.13
CA ASN A 755 0.01 -12.09 -9.20
C ASN A 755 0.92 -13.09 -9.90
N LEU A 756 2.13 -12.66 -10.26
CA LEU A 756 3.06 -13.50 -11.02
C LEU A 756 3.60 -14.64 -10.15
N PRO A 757 3.95 -15.79 -10.76
CA PRO A 757 4.67 -16.86 -10.06
C PRO A 757 6.00 -16.38 -9.45
N SER A 758 6.49 -17.09 -8.43
CA SER A 758 7.75 -16.76 -7.75
C SER A 758 8.92 -16.67 -8.73
N GLY A 759 9.72 -15.60 -8.68
CA GLY A 759 10.91 -15.42 -9.53
C GLY A 759 10.66 -14.82 -10.92
N GLU A 760 9.43 -14.42 -11.19
CA GLU A 760 9.00 -13.80 -12.45
C GLU A 760 8.66 -12.33 -12.20
N VAL A 761 9.06 -11.42 -13.08
CA VAL A 761 8.79 -9.98 -12.95
C VAL A 761 8.28 -9.37 -14.26
N ALA A 762 7.52 -8.28 -14.17
CA ALA A 762 7.14 -7.53 -15.35
C ALA A 762 8.38 -6.92 -16.02
N LEU A 763 8.53 -7.14 -17.33
CA LEU A 763 9.66 -6.64 -18.11
C LEU A 763 9.50 -5.15 -18.44
N ASP A 764 8.29 -4.78 -18.83
CA ASP A 764 7.93 -3.42 -19.23
C ASP A 764 7.56 -2.58 -18.00
N ASP A 765 7.89 -1.29 -18.03
CA ASP A 765 7.41 -0.36 -17.01
C ASP A 765 5.88 -0.15 -17.13
N PRO A 766 5.18 0.26 -16.05
CA PRO A 766 3.73 0.40 -16.07
C PRO A 766 3.18 1.32 -17.17
N SER A 767 3.93 2.33 -17.61
CA SER A 767 3.47 3.24 -18.68
C SER A 767 3.49 2.58 -20.06
N THR A 768 4.50 1.73 -20.32
CA THR A 768 4.59 0.91 -21.52
C THR A 768 3.51 -0.17 -21.52
N ILE A 769 3.28 -0.83 -20.39
CA ILE A 769 2.18 -1.80 -20.24
C ILE A 769 0.83 -1.12 -20.52
N LEU A 770 0.57 0.06 -19.94
CA LEU A 770 -0.66 0.81 -20.16
C LEU A 770 -0.87 1.17 -21.65
N ALA A 771 0.19 1.59 -22.36
CA ALA A 771 0.11 1.90 -23.78
C ALA A 771 -0.31 0.71 -24.66
N ASN A 772 0.08 -0.50 -24.27
CA ASN A 772 -0.29 -1.75 -24.95
C ASN A 772 -1.69 -2.27 -24.57
N ASN A 773 -2.34 -1.63 -23.59
CA ASN A 773 -3.59 -2.08 -23.00
C ASN A 773 -4.64 -0.94 -23.00
N PRO A 774 -5.19 -0.57 -24.16
CA PRO A 774 -6.08 0.60 -24.29
C PRO A 774 -7.39 0.47 -23.49
N GLN A 775 -7.79 -0.75 -23.13
CA GLN A 775 -8.92 -1.02 -22.24
C GLN A 775 -8.64 -0.67 -20.78
N ALA A 776 -7.37 -0.65 -20.36
CA ALA A 776 -6.97 -0.24 -19.03
C ALA A 776 -6.82 1.28 -18.99
N ASN A 777 -7.31 1.90 -17.93
CA ASN A 777 -7.16 3.33 -17.68
C ASN A 777 -5.89 3.63 -16.88
N TRP A 778 -5.40 2.65 -16.11
CA TRP A 778 -4.20 2.74 -15.29
C TRP A 778 -3.58 1.36 -15.10
N VAL A 779 -2.27 1.33 -14.85
CA VAL A 779 -1.52 0.11 -14.53
C VAL A 779 -0.54 0.40 -13.41
N GLU A 780 -0.45 -0.51 -12.43
CA GLU A 780 0.56 -0.47 -11.37
C GLU A 780 1.30 -1.80 -11.29
N SER A 781 2.57 -1.73 -10.88
CA SER A 781 3.40 -2.91 -10.64
C SER A 781 4.09 -2.79 -9.30
N GLU A 782 3.88 -3.77 -8.43
CA GLU A 782 4.46 -3.84 -7.09
C GLU A 782 4.83 -5.30 -6.77
N GLU A 783 6.09 -5.56 -6.41
CA GLU A 783 6.57 -6.87 -5.91
C GLU A 783 6.14 -8.11 -6.72
N GLY A 784 6.08 -8.01 -8.05
CA GLY A 784 5.65 -9.13 -8.92
C GLY A 784 4.13 -9.25 -9.08
N ILE A 785 3.37 -8.24 -8.66
CA ILE A 785 1.93 -8.09 -8.87
C ILE A 785 1.70 -6.97 -9.88
N LEU A 786 0.82 -7.21 -10.85
CA LEU A 786 0.33 -6.21 -11.80
C LEU A 786 -1.14 -5.92 -11.54
N HIS A 787 -1.50 -4.65 -11.37
CA HIS A 787 -2.87 -4.19 -11.23
C HIS A 787 -3.31 -3.42 -12.46
N PHE A 788 -4.39 -3.85 -13.10
CA PHE A 788 -5.02 -3.19 -14.23
C PHE A 788 -6.38 -2.64 -13.80
N TYR A 789 -6.63 -1.37 -14.11
CA TYR A 789 -7.85 -0.68 -13.71
C TYR A 789 -8.70 -0.35 -14.92
N MET A 790 -9.98 -0.73 -14.87
CA MET A 790 -10.94 -0.49 -15.93
C MET A 790 -12.14 0.25 -15.37
N ASN A 791 -12.46 1.41 -15.95
CA ASN A 791 -13.59 2.24 -15.53
C ASN A 791 -14.96 1.59 -15.70
N THR A 792 -15.08 0.65 -16.64
CA THR A 792 -16.34 0.04 -17.01
C THR A 792 -16.30 -1.46 -16.77
N ALA A 793 -17.48 -1.99 -16.45
CA ALA A 793 -17.78 -3.41 -16.56
C ALA A 793 -17.25 -4.00 -17.88
N PRO A 794 -16.74 -5.24 -17.87
CA PRO A 794 -16.14 -5.87 -19.04
C PRO A 794 -17.01 -5.94 -20.30
N GLY A 795 -18.32 -5.65 -20.24
CA GLY A 795 -19.19 -5.63 -21.42
C GLY A 795 -19.18 -7.00 -22.12
N ASP A 796 -18.71 -7.05 -23.37
CA ASP A 796 -18.53 -8.30 -24.14
C ASP A 796 -17.23 -9.06 -23.80
N GLY A 797 -16.37 -8.50 -22.94
CA GLY A 797 -15.07 -9.00 -22.54
C GLY A 797 -13.90 -8.18 -23.11
N TYR A 798 -12.71 -8.32 -22.51
CA TYR A 798 -11.45 -7.71 -22.98
C TYR A 798 -10.26 -8.59 -22.61
N CYS A 799 -9.11 -8.38 -23.26
CA CYS A 799 -7.87 -9.07 -22.92
C CYS A 799 -6.79 -8.07 -22.52
N LEU A 800 -6.03 -8.40 -21.48
CA LEU A 800 -4.92 -7.63 -20.95
C LEU A 800 -3.61 -8.35 -21.29
N TYR A 801 -2.56 -7.60 -21.60
CA TYR A 801 -1.28 -8.13 -22.06
C TYR A 801 -0.13 -7.62 -21.21
N ALA A 802 0.79 -8.50 -20.82
CA ALA A 802 2.03 -8.13 -20.17
C ALA A 802 3.19 -9.02 -20.65
N GLN A 803 4.39 -8.45 -20.74
CA GLN A 803 5.61 -9.23 -20.90
C GLN A 803 6.24 -9.46 -19.53
N VAL A 804 6.64 -10.70 -19.28
CA VAL A 804 7.19 -11.16 -18.01
C VAL A 804 8.53 -11.82 -18.28
N GLU A 805 9.53 -11.47 -17.48
CA GLU A 805 10.87 -12.05 -17.52
C GLU A 805 11.11 -12.94 -16.31
N ARG A 806 11.57 -14.16 -16.60
CA ARG A 806 12.05 -15.12 -15.61
C ARG A 806 13.43 -14.69 -15.13
N GLN A 807 13.50 -14.17 -13.91
CA GLN A 807 14.78 -13.82 -13.28
C GLN A 807 15.41 -15.00 -12.54
N MET A 808 14.61 -15.98 -12.15
CA MET A 808 15.06 -17.12 -11.35
C MET A 808 14.47 -18.44 -11.82
N GLU A 809 15.26 -19.50 -11.66
CA GLU A 809 14.88 -20.85 -12.08
C GLU A 809 14.23 -21.62 -10.93
N PHE A 810 13.15 -22.32 -11.27
CA PHE A 810 12.41 -23.20 -10.38
C PHE A 810 12.25 -24.56 -11.05
N GLU A 811 12.45 -25.63 -10.29
CA GLU A 811 12.16 -26.99 -10.74
C GLU A 811 10.71 -27.37 -10.44
N VAL A 812 10.17 -26.84 -9.35
CA VAL A 812 8.74 -26.92 -9.03
C VAL A 812 8.29 -25.53 -8.61
N GLN A 813 7.64 -24.83 -9.54
CA GLN A 813 7.04 -23.51 -9.29
C GLN A 813 5.55 -23.70 -9.02
N LYS A 814 5.00 -23.03 -8.00
CA LYS A 814 3.56 -22.98 -7.79
C LYS A 814 2.98 -21.87 -8.67
N PRO A 815 1.75 -22.04 -9.18
CA PRO A 815 1.13 -21.02 -10.01
C PRO A 815 0.99 -19.70 -9.25
N GLY A 816 1.05 -18.61 -10.00
CA GLY A 816 0.54 -17.31 -9.61
C GLY A 816 -0.99 -17.31 -9.64
N SER A 817 -1.61 -16.13 -9.65
CA SER A 817 -3.05 -16.02 -9.81
C SER A 817 -3.46 -14.79 -10.61
N ALA A 818 -4.54 -14.94 -11.37
CA ALA A 818 -5.25 -13.85 -12.00
C ALA A 818 -6.58 -13.67 -11.30
N LYS A 819 -6.82 -12.50 -10.74
CA LYS A 819 -8.02 -12.17 -9.98
C LYS A 819 -8.76 -11.02 -10.62
N ILE A 820 -10.07 -11.13 -10.79
CA ILE A 820 -10.93 -10.02 -11.20
C ILE A 820 -11.99 -9.78 -10.14
N TYR A 821 -12.22 -8.52 -9.83
CA TYR A 821 -13.23 -8.11 -8.87
C TYR A 821 -13.76 -6.72 -9.20
N ALA A 822 -15.01 -6.48 -8.82
CA ALA A 822 -15.53 -5.14 -8.70
C ALA A 822 -14.72 -4.43 -7.62
N TYR A 823 -14.04 -3.32 -7.97
CA TYR A 823 -13.13 -2.63 -7.05
C TYR A 823 -13.81 -2.25 -5.73
N TYR A 824 -15.11 -1.94 -5.80
CA TYR A 824 -15.91 -1.46 -4.68
C TYR A 824 -16.70 -2.54 -3.94
N GLN A 825 -16.64 -3.79 -4.42
CA GLN A 825 -17.28 -4.96 -3.82
C GLN A 825 -16.35 -6.17 -3.99
N PRO A 826 -15.16 -6.16 -3.36
CA PRO A 826 -14.14 -7.16 -3.58
C PRO A 826 -14.57 -8.58 -3.15
N ASP A 827 -15.63 -8.69 -2.35
CA ASP A 827 -16.22 -9.96 -1.90
C ASP A 827 -16.81 -10.79 -3.06
N THR A 828 -16.99 -10.19 -4.25
CA THR A 828 -17.48 -10.87 -5.46
C THR A 828 -16.36 -11.25 -6.44
N ALA A 829 -15.13 -11.40 -5.94
CA ALA A 829 -13.98 -11.71 -6.77
C ALA A 829 -14.01 -13.13 -7.37
N GLN A 830 -13.58 -13.25 -8.63
CA GLN A 830 -13.16 -14.52 -9.20
C GLN A 830 -11.65 -14.57 -9.32
N GLU A 831 -11.05 -15.70 -8.96
CA GLU A 831 -9.63 -15.95 -9.07
C GLU A 831 -9.36 -17.25 -9.83
N VAL A 832 -8.34 -17.24 -10.69
CA VAL A 832 -7.90 -18.39 -11.48
C VAL A 832 -6.38 -18.52 -11.35
N ALA A 833 -5.88 -19.74 -11.28
CA ALA A 833 -4.45 -20.00 -11.24
C ALA A 833 -3.76 -19.54 -12.54
N LEU A 834 -2.62 -18.85 -12.40
CA LEU A 834 -1.79 -18.38 -13.52
C LEU A 834 -0.50 -19.22 -13.54
N SER A 835 -0.37 -20.13 -14.50
CA SER A 835 0.88 -20.87 -14.75
C SER A 835 1.58 -20.34 -15.99
N LEU A 836 2.89 -20.08 -15.89
CA LEU A 836 3.73 -19.60 -17.00
C LEU A 836 4.50 -20.73 -17.71
N GLU A 837 4.39 -21.96 -17.21
CA GLU A 837 5.07 -23.12 -17.80
C GLU A 837 4.18 -23.81 -18.84
N CYS A 838 4.69 -23.93 -20.07
CA CYS A 838 4.11 -24.79 -21.09
C CYS A 838 4.48 -26.24 -20.72
N VAL A 839 3.49 -27.06 -20.34
CA VAL A 839 3.71 -28.49 -20.20
C VAL A 839 4.11 -29.03 -21.58
N ASN A 840 5.24 -29.74 -21.64
CA ASN A 840 5.86 -30.22 -22.87
C ASN A 840 4.86 -30.90 -23.83
N GLY A 841 4.76 -30.37 -25.06
CA GLY A 841 4.29 -31.14 -26.22
C GLY A 841 2.80 -31.08 -26.57
N GLY A 842 2.08 -30.01 -26.23
CA GLY A 842 0.72 -29.75 -26.74
C GLY A 842 0.41 -28.26 -26.74
N ASP A 843 -0.50 -27.81 -27.62
CA ASP A 843 -0.94 -26.42 -27.77
C ASP A 843 -1.05 -25.66 -26.44
N CYS A 844 -0.59 -24.40 -26.42
CA CYS A 844 -0.73 -23.47 -25.30
C CYS A 844 -2.18 -22.95 -25.12
N ASP A 845 -3.17 -23.82 -25.33
CA ASP A 845 -4.58 -23.59 -25.03
C ASP A 845 -4.95 -24.44 -23.81
N SER A 846 -4.58 -23.98 -22.62
CA SER A 846 -5.17 -24.49 -21.40
C SER A 846 -6.58 -23.91 -21.25
N ASP A 847 -7.57 -24.59 -21.84
CA ASP A 847 -8.95 -24.50 -21.38
C ASP A 847 -9.01 -25.02 -19.94
N GLY A 848 -9.05 -24.11 -18.98
CA GLY A 848 -9.37 -24.42 -17.60
C GLY A 848 -10.75 -25.07 -17.56
N ALA A 849 -10.78 -26.34 -17.16
CA ALA A 849 -11.97 -27.19 -17.19
C ALA A 849 -13.19 -26.55 -16.50
N VAL A 850 -14.21 -26.23 -17.30
CA VAL A 850 -15.58 -26.11 -16.81
C VAL A 850 -16.23 -27.47 -17.02
N LEU A 851 -16.54 -28.17 -15.92
CA LEU A 851 -17.41 -29.34 -15.91
C LEU A 851 -18.83 -28.90 -16.34
N ILE A 852 -19.08 -28.85 -17.64
CA ILE A 852 -20.44 -28.71 -18.17
C ILE A 852 -21.03 -30.10 -18.34
N ASN A 853 -22.13 -30.34 -17.63
CA ASN A 853 -22.93 -31.55 -17.61
C ASN A 853 -23.31 -31.99 -19.07
N MET A 854 -22.64 -33.02 -19.57
CA MET A 854 -22.73 -33.60 -20.93
C MET A 854 -24.06 -34.31 -21.25
N SER A 855 -25.15 -33.95 -20.58
CA SER A 855 -26.45 -34.62 -20.74
C SER A 855 -27.38 -33.91 -21.74
N ASN A 856 -27.20 -32.61 -21.98
CA ASN A 856 -28.15 -31.81 -22.78
C ASN A 856 -27.70 -31.52 -24.22
N VAL A 857 -26.40 -31.62 -24.53
CA VAL A 857 -25.86 -31.30 -25.87
C VAL A 857 -26.08 -32.45 -26.86
N LEU A 858 -26.03 -33.71 -26.40
CA LEU A 858 -26.33 -34.86 -27.26
C LEU A 858 -27.81 -34.90 -27.68
N LEU A 859 -28.74 -34.43 -26.84
CA LEU A 859 -30.17 -34.41 -27.16
C LEU A 859 -30.50 -33.34 -28.21
N THR A 860 -29.83 -32.18 -28.18
CA THR A 860 -30.03 -31.12 -29.19
C THR A 860 -29.42 -31.49 -30.53
N ILE A 861 -28.26 -32.14 -30.55
CA ILE A 861 -27.62 -32.60 -31.78
C ILE A 861 -28.47 -33.71 -32.44
N LEU A 862 -29.03 -34.64 -31.66
CA LEU A 862 -29.91 -35.69 -32.21
C LEU A 862 -31.19 -35.10 -32.84
N ILE A 863 -31.83 -34.12 -32.17
CA ILE A 863 -33.04 -33.46 -32.68
C ILE A 863 -32.74 -32.64 -33.94
N CYS A 864 -31.62 -31.92 -34.00
CA CYS A 864 -31.23 -31.19 -35.20
C CYS A 864 -30.89 -32.11 -36.39
N THR A 865 -30.25 -33.26 -36.14
CA THR A 865 -30.00 -34.24 -37.22
C THR A 865 -31.28 -34.93 -37.71
N LEU A 866 -32.25 -35.22 -36.83
CA LEU A 866 -33.54 -35.80 -37.21
C LEU A 866 -34.41 -34.83 -38.00
N VAL A 867 -34.44 -33.54 -37.63
CA VAL A 867 -35.19 -32.52 -38.37
C VAL A 867 -34.58 -32.25 -39.75
N SER A 868 -33.26 -32.36 -39.89
CA SER A 868 -32.54 -32.21 -41.18
C SER A 868 -32.75 -33.41 -42.11
N LEU A 869 -32.91 -34.62 -41.56
CA LEU A 869 -33.22 -35.83 -42.33
C LEU A 869 -34.69 -35.91 -42.76
N LEU A 870 -35.62 -35.38 -41.96
CA LEU A 870 -37.06 -35.34 -42.28
C LEU A 870 -37.45 -34.21 -43.25
N THR A 871 -36.58 -33.22 -43.49
CA THR A 871 -36.80 -32.16 -44.50
C THR A 871 -36.16 -32.47 -45.86
N CYS A 872 -35.43 -33.59 -45.98
CA CYS A 872 -34.82 -34.06 -47.22
C CYS A 872 -35.48 -35.33 -47.81
N MET A 873 -36.61 -35.80 -47.24
CA MET A 873 -37.45 -36.88 -47.79
C MET A 873 -38.76 -36.36 -48.36
#